data_AF-A0A820EXH6-F1
#
_entry.id   AF-A0A820EXH6-F1
#
_cell.length_a   1.000
_cell.length_b   1.000
_cell.length_c   1.000
_cell.angle_alpha   90.00
_cell.angle_beta   90.00
_cell.angle_gamma   90.00
#
_symmetry.space_group_name_H-M   'P 1'
#
loop_
_entity.id
_entity.type
_entity.pdbx_description
1 polymer ?
#
loop_
_entity_poly.entity_id
_entity_poly.type
_entity_poly.pdbx_seq_one_letter_code
_entity_poly.pdbx_strand_id
1 'polypeptide(L)'
;MNKLSTFLGDLKPAGGGDHPEATKTALNKALDMNLVDSNTVVFLYTDAPPHHPTTQGSSWLLEAKNIKEKDWIKLCKLYQQTGCKVFSILNDAKFTTSSFYILLSNYTQGKTLLLRTTDVKTISKCTINLFLRLCNAEYEPTDLVQCLNFINVNLSVFDNEEDARYEDLVYLPSAKSKHQASIKTESFSADPIQFMIADLKFMLNKFKEDDTYKSVVYQILESLMTPKHVLALTHNSILGLLWRLICEQRKDERREKLLSTLSNTLNIMASDAKLKDDAVIVRTWLEESYNAKEEIQARIAEVKEQVPALVLTLDQKMDRRELMEITRSCNPPVLRTVMNLLNHLTVVTNISNLPQTYLPLNINDNEIFKLLPHLLAEGLKVSLRPASIMAMLCLLSKNAILQERAERFLTSVKGKWIDLELPENYVYTFSKMCIKLPQFFTDNENLFFQKIYTVGGLKINAATHVIVKQPFSPTIMQIHKDIKAECKTCHIIRSTTLFPDVGTSCCAFCLDRYNLKYTPETCSDDSSHLVQCKICTCLYAVVQYNKLNAEPKCFYCRELVKAPYRRCTGCNNKYIHYDSTEPIQNNDEEYTFLCAECQYYSTNKTIVDIHVPISTLINANKTQLFEYLKIKIKDNIDLFSTEWSLFKLKDKIELDNTEDMKFLSLPLIHNKKSILNPKEVLEEVFTWIQSGKSEYVTCYICCNDLPRDKINKTCGNKLCNADACIECLTKWYQAVKPGSIVLVAHLLCPFCKQAPSGKILKRYNKQACTILKSDKENGIDEHWYYGWCIDCYKVKKAQEKICGIDGNIPVLTDFVCDDCVEIRKSPKTTDIKYCPGINENTKEVCGVAISKKGGCNHIECTACNSHWCWLCVKIYGDFIYEHLTAAHGNYGLQDNDDGDDYDY
;
A
#
# COMPACT_ATOMS: atom_id res chain seq x y z
N MET A 1 -4.65 -18.03 32.62
CA MET A 1 -4.41 -18.26 31.18
C MET A 1 -2.98 -17.94 30.74
N ASN A 2 -2.39 -16.78 31.09
CA ASN A 2 -0.97 -16.49 30.78
C ASN A 2 -0.03 -17.64 31.18
N LYS A 3 -0.25 -18.27 32.33
CA LYS A 3 0.53 -19.45 32.77
C LYS A 3 0.47 -20.64 31.81
N LEU A 4 -0.66 -20.90 31.15
CA LEU A 4 -0.80 -22.04 30.22
C LEU A 4 -0.13 -21.74 28.87
N SER A 5 -0.29 -20.53 28.34
CA SER A 5 0.37 -20.12 27.10
C SER A 5 1.89 -20.04 27.27
N THR A 6 2.37 -19.53 28.40
CA THR A 6 3.80 -19.54 28.75
C THR A 6 4.32 -20.97 28.90
N PHE A 7 3.59 -21.83 29.63
CA PHE A 7 3.95 -23.24 29.77
C PHE A 7 4.05 -23.97 28.43
N LEU A 8 3.05 -23.82 27.55
CA LEU A 8 3.06 -24.42 26.21
C LEU A 8 4.19 -23.88 25.33
N GLY A 9 4.51 -22.58 25.44
CA GLY A 9 5.63 -21.96 24.72
C GLY A 9 7.01 -22.41 25.22
N ASP A 10 7.10 -22.82 26.48
CA ASP A 10 8.32 -23.31 27.13
C ASP A 10 8.52 -24.83 26.96
N LEU A 11 7.54 -25.55 26.40
CA LEU A 11 7.68 -26.98 26.07
C LEU A 11 8.78 -27.15 25.01
N LYS A 12 9.95 -27.59 25.45
CA LYS A 12 11.03 -28.05 24.58
C LYS A 12 11.02 -29.58 24.54
N PRO A 13 11.13 -30.20 23.36
CA PRO A 13 11.36 -31.63 23.29
C PRO A 13 12.68 -31.94 24.01
N ALA A 14 12.60 -32.70 25.09
CA ALA A 14 13.75 -33.06 25.91
C ALA A 14 13.62 -34.51 26.38
N GLY A 15 14.60 -35.34 26.00
CA GLY A 15 14.63 -36.77 26.28
C GLY A 15 14.14 -37.60 25.09
N GLY A 16 15.06 -38.32 24.46
CA GLY A 16 14.78 -39.38 23.48
C GLY A 16 15.68 -40.55 23.82
N GLY A 17 15.23 -41.42 24.73
CA GLY A 17 15.97 -42.59 25.18
C GLY A 17 15.68 -43.84 24.34
N ASP A 18 14.42 -44.00 23.91
CA ASP A 18 13.91 -45.10 23.10
C ASP A 18 12.60 -44.72 22.38
N HIS A 19 12.18 -45.52 21.39
CA HIS A 19 10.97 -45.28 20.59
C HIS A 19 9.66 -45.35 21.41
N PRO A 20 9.48 -46.26 22.39
CA PRO A 20 8.31 -46.23 23.25
C PRO A 20 8.35 -45.04 24.22
N GLU A 21 7.17 -44.55 24.60
CA GLU A 21 7.01 -43.33 25.39
C GLU A 21 6.58 -43.61 26.83
N ALA A 22 6.87 -42.65 27.71
CA ALA A 22 6.58 -42.73 29.14
C ALA A 22 5.09 -42.49 29.50
N THR A 23 4.16 -42.92 28.64
CA THR A 23 2.72 -42.70 28.83
C THR A 23 2.20 -43.33 30.12
N LYS A 24 2.67 -44.53 30.49
CA LYS A 24 2.29 -45.18 31.76
C LYS A 24 2.67 -44.35 32.96
N THR A 25 3.85 -43.74 32.93
CA THR A 25 4.33 -42.84 33.98
C THR A 25 3.42 -41.62 34.12
N ALA A 26 3.04 -40.99 33.01
CA ALA A 26 2.13 -39.85 33.00
C ALA A 26 0.74 -40.20 33.58
N LEU A 27 0.16 -41.33 33.15
CA LEU A 27 -1.15 -41.78 33.61
C LEU A 27 -1.14 -42.14 35.11
N ASN A 28 -0.13 -42.87 35.59
CA ASN A 28 0.03 -43.14 37.02
C ASN A 28 0.15 -41.84 37.83
N LYS A 29 0.92 -40.87 37.32
CA LYS A 29 1.11 -39.58 38.01
C LYS A 29 -0.20 -38.78 38.10
N ALA A 30 -1.02 -38.80 37.05
CA ALA A 30 -2.32 -38.15 37.05
C ALA A 30 -3.30 -38.77 38.06
N LEU A 31 -3.30 -40.09 38.21
CA LEU A 31 -4.03 -40.80 39.27
C LEU A 31 -3.49 -40.43 40.67
N ASP A 32 -2.16 -40.44 40.86
CA ASP A 32 -1.53 -40.11 42.14
C ASP A 32 -1.80 -38.68 42.61
N MET A 33 -1.98 -37.76 41.65
CA MET A 33 -2.30 -36.35 41.91
C MET A 33 -3.81 -36.09 41.97
N ASN A 34 -4.65 -37.11 41.85
CA ASN A 34 -6.12 -37.00 41.78
C ASN A 34 -6.60 -35.98 40.73
N LEU A 35 -5.96 -35.97 39.55
CA LEU A 35 -6.31 -35.04 38.45
C LEU A 35 -7.49 -35.53 37.61
N VAL A 36 -7.97 -36.75 37.83
CA VAL A 36 -8.98 -37.42 37.00
C VAL A 36 -10.16 -37.90 37.85
N ASP A 37 -11.36 -37.52 37.42
CA ASP A 37 -12.64 -37.90 38.01
C ASP A 37 -13.74 -38.03 36.92
N SER A 38 -14.99 -38.18 37.35
CA SER A 38 -16.14 -38.36 36.44
C SER A 38 -16.49 -37.12 35.61
N ASN A 39 -15.96 -35.95 35.95
CA ASN A 39 -16.13 -34.69 35.21
C ASN A 39 -14.85 -34.31 34.43
N THR A 40 -13.95 -35.27 34.22
CA THR A 40 -12.68 -35.04 33.53
C THR A 40 -12.67 -35.66 32.13
N VAL A 41 -12.24 -34.87 31.15
CA VAL A 41 -11.90 -35.35 29.79
C VAL A 41 -10.40 -35.25 29.60
N VAL A 42 -9.78 -36.35 29.17
CA VAL A 42 -8.35 -36.44 28.91
C VAL A 42 -8.11 -36.50 27.41
N PHE A 43 -7.39 -35.52 26.85
CA PHE A 43 -6.85 -35.58 25.50
C PHE A 43 -5.41 -36.09 25.55
N LEU A 44 -5.16 -37.26 25.00
CA LEU A 44 -3.85 -37.92 25.03
C LEU A 44 -3.24 -37.91 23.63
N TYR A 45 -2.26 -37.04 23.39
CA TYR A 45 -1.51 -36.98 22.13
C TYR A 45 -0.29 -37.88 22.19
N THR A 46 -0.09 -38.71 21.18
CA THR A 46 1.01 -39.68 21.14
C THR A 46 1.33 -40.15 19.71
N ASP A 47 2.60 -40.42 19.42
CA ASP A 47 3.09 -40.95 18.15
C ASP A 47 3.84 -42.29 18.31
N ALA A 48 3.82 -42.86 19.52
CA ALA A 48 4.61 -44.02 19.90
C ALA A 48 3.86 -44.88 20.93
N PRO A 49 4.17 -46.18 21.04
CA PRO A 49 3.55 -47.05 22.04
C PRO A 49 4.03 -46.71 23.46
N PRO A 50 3.30 -47.09 24.53
CA PRO A 50 3.83 -47.00 25.89
C PRO A 50 4.99 -47.98 26.10
N HIS A 51 5.87 -47.69 27.06
CA HIS A 51 6.84 -48.67 27.56
C HIS A 51 6.12 -49.95 28.04
N HIS A 52 6.36 -51.09 27.41
CA HIS A 52 5.71 -52.37 27.73
C HIS A 52 6.71 -53.50 27.44
N PRO A 53 6.66 -54.66 28.10
CA PRO A 53 7.58 -55.77 27.82
C PRO A 53 7.62 -56.22 26.35
N THR A 54 6.61 -55.87 25.57
CA THR A 54 6.47 -56.24 24.15
C THR A 54 6.85 -55.11 23.19
N THR A 55 7.11 -53.91 23.72
CA THR A 55 7.64 -52.77 22.99
C THR A 55 9.13 -52.67 23.33
N GLN A 56 9.99 -52.89 22.34
CA GLN A 56 11.43 -53.11 22.51
C GLN A 56 12.09 -51.98 23.35
N GLY A 57 12.94 -52.34 24.33
CA GLY A 57 13.65 -51.39 25.19
C GLY A 57 13.81 -51.88 26.64
N SER A 58 14.68 -51.24 27.43
CA SER A 58 14.86 -51.52 28.87
C SER A 58 14.13 -50.52 29.78
N SER A 59 13.59 -49.44 29.22
CA SER A 59 12.93 -48.36 29.97
C SER A 59 11.70 -48.83 30.74
N TRP A 60 10.98 -49.85 30.27
CA TRP A 60 9.84 -50.43 30.98
C TRP A 60 10.23 -51.03 32.35
N LEU A 61 11.47 -51.53 32.51
CA LEU A 61 11.98 -52.03 33.80
C LEU A 61 12.23 -50.88 34.79
N LEU A 62 12.67 -49.73 34.30
CA LEU A 62 12.88 -48.53 35.10
C LEU A 62 11.54 -47.93 35.52
N GLU A 63 10.56 -47.85 34.62
CA GLU A 63 9.19 -47.45 34.95
C GLU A 63 8.59 -48.38 35.99
N ALA A 64 8.66 -49.70 35.78
CA ALA A 64 8.12 -50.71 36.68
C ALA A 64 8.69 -50.64 38.11
N LYS A 65 9.84 -49.99 38.32
CA LYS A 65 10.40 -49.74 39.67
C LYS A 65 9.82 -48.49 40.33
N ASN A 66 9.34 -47.53 39.56
CA ASN A 66 8.97 -46.19 40.03
C ASN A 66 7.46 -45.88 39.94
N ILE A 67 6.69 -46.66 39.19
CA ILE A 67 5.23 -46.50 39.06
C ILE A 67 4.47 -47.51 39.91
N LYS A 68 3.28 -47.13 40.38
CA LYS A 68 2.43 -47.98 41.23
C LYS A 68 1.81 -49.11 40.42
N GLU A 69 1.08 -48.79 39.37
CA GLU A 69 0.47 -49.78 38.47
C GLU A 69 1.29 -49.92 37.19
N LYS A 70 1.76 -51.15 36.97
CA LYS A 70 2.74 -51.52 35.94
C LYS A 70 2.07 -52.18 34.74
N ASP A 71 0.93 -52.81 35.00
CA ASP A 71 0.08 -53.52 34.05
C ASP A 71 -0.84 -52.53 33.34
N TRP A 72 -0.80 -52.56 32.00
CA TRP A 72 -1.56 -51.61 31.18
C TRP A 72 -3.07 -51.79 31.32
N ILE A 73 -3.54 -53.02 31.48
CA ILE A 73 -4.97 -53.35 31.56
C ILE A 73 -5.52 -52.98 32.92
N LYS A 74 -4.78 -53.26 33.99
CA LYS A 74 -5.13 -52.75 35.33
C LYS A 74 -5.17 -51.22 35.36
N LEU A 75 -4.22 -50.56 34.70
CA LEU A 75 -4.23 -49.10 34.56
C LEU A 75 -5.46 -48.60 33.81
N CYS A 76 -5.87 -49.27 32.72
CA CYS A 76 -7.11 -48.94 31.99
C CYS A 76 -8.35 -49.10 32.89
N LYS A 77 -8.42 -50.17 33.70
CA LYS A 77 -9.50 -50.40 34.67
C LYS A 77 -9.53 -49.34 35.78
N LEU A 78 -8.37 -48.92 36.28
CA LEU A 78 -8.29 -47.82 37.25
C LEU A 78 -8.87 -46.52 36.64
N TYR A 79 -8.55 -46.22 35.38
CA TYR A 79 -9.11 -45.09 34.66
C TYR A 79 -10.62 -45.22 34.38
N GLN A 80 -11.11 -46.43 34.13
CA GLN A 80 -12.54 -46.70 34.05
C GLN A 80 -13.25 -46.39 35.38
N GLN A 81 -12.64 -46.77 36.51
CA GLN A 81 -13.20 -46.55 37.85
C GLN A 81 -13.29 -45.07 38.24
N THR A 82 -12.45 -44.19 37.68
CA THR A 82 -12.57 -42.74 37.93
C THR A 82 -13.79 -42.13 37.24
N GLY A 83 -14.34 -42.80 36.22
CA GLY A 83 -15.43 -42.28 35.39
C GLY A 83 -14.99 -41.21 34.36
N CYS A 84 -13.69 -40.94 34.25
CA CYS A 84 -13.17 -40.01 33.25
C CYS A 84 -13.29 -40.59 31.83
N LYS A 85 -13.23 -39.70 30.81
CA LYS A 85 -13.22 -40.11 29.40
C LYS A 85 -11.88 -39.80 28.74
N VAL A 86 -11.24 -40.79 28.13
CA VAL A 86 -9.93 -40.63 27.48
C VAL A 86 -10.05 -40.70 25.97
N PHE A 87 -9.70 -39.60 25.31
CA PHE A 87 -9.59 -39.51 23.85
C PHE A 87 -8.12 -39.51 23.45
N SER A 88 -7.66 -40.62 22.86
CA SER A 88 -6.29 -40.75 22.37
C SER A 88 -6.19 -40.28 20.93
N ILE A 89 -5.20 -39.46 20.62
CA ILE A 89 -4.96 -38.87 19.30
C ILE A 89 -3.56 -39.28 18.85
N LEU A 90 -3.48 -40.02 17.74
CA LEU A 90 -2.23 -40.57 17.22
C LEU A 90 -2.18 -40.58 15.70
N ASN A 91 -1.01 -40.89 15.14
CA ASN A 91 -0.72 -40.91 13.70
C ASN A 91 -0.37 -42.31 13.15
N ASP A 92 -0.39 -43.35 13.99
CA ASP A 92 -0.06 -44.73 13.58
C ASP A 92 -1.19 -45.72 13.87
N ALA A 93 -1.74 -46.34 12.83
CA ALA A 93 -2.79 -47.36 12.96
C ALA A 93 -2.25 -48.78 13.22
N LYS A 94 -0.92 -48.98 13.28
CA LYS A 94 -0.32 -50.30 13.53
C LYS A 94 -0.79 -50.85 14.86
N PHE A 95 -1.13 -52.13 14.88
CA PHE A 95 -1.55 -52.85 16.09
C PHE A 95 -0.52 -52.76 17.21
N THR A 96 0.77 -52.78 16.87
CA THR A 96 1.88 -52.66 17.84
C THR A 96 1.88 -51.38 18.66
N THR A 97 1.17 -50.34 18.19
CA THR A 97 1.12 -49.01 18.81
C THR A 97 -0.29 -48.64 19.25
N SER A 98 -1.23 -48.67 18.32
CA SER A 98 -2.59 -48.19 18.54
C SER A 98 -3.41 -49.06 19.49
N SER A 99 -3.11 -50.36 19.63
CA SER A 99 -3.96 -51.27 20.40
C SER A 99 -4.03 -50.91 21.89
N PHE A 100 -2.93 -50.40 22.45
CA PHE A 100 -2.88 -49.88 23.83
C PHE A 100 -3.89 -48.74 24.04
N TYR A 101 -3.93 -47.80 23.10
CA TYR A 101 -4.76 -46.59 23.17
C TYR A 101 -6.22 -46.87 22.82
N ILE A 102 -6.49 -47.79 21.87
CA ILE A 102 -7.84 -48.29 21.57
C ILE A 102 -8.44 -48.92 22.83
N LEU A 103 -7.65 -49.71 23.56
CA LEU A 103 -8.10 -50.33 24.80
C LEU A 103 -8.43 -49.29 25.87
N LEU A 104 -7.52 -48.35 26.14
CA LEU A 104 -7.73 -47.28 27.13
C LEU A 104 -8.95 -46.41 26.82
N SER A 105 -9.08 -45.95 25.56
CA SER A 105 -10.23 -45.16 25.13
C SER A 105 -11.53 -45.94 25.26
N ASN A 106 -11.55 -47.22 24.91
CA ASN A 106 -12.76 -48.02 25.03
C ASN A 106 -13.18 -48.26 26.50
N TYR A 107 -12.23 -48.56 27.40
CA TYR A 107 -12.51 -48.72 28.83
C TYR A 107 -13.13 -47.46 29.46
N THR A 108 -12.74 -46.29 28.95
CA THR A 108 -13.18 -44.98 29.46
C THR A 108 -14.33 -44.38 28.63
N GLN A 109 -14.95 -45.16 27.74
CA GLN A 109 -16.01 -44.69 26.82
C GLN A 109 -15.60 -43.47 25.98
N GLY A 110 -14.31 -43.28 25.74
CA GLY A 110 -13.76 -42.31 24.82
C GLY A 110 -13.60 -42.89 23.42
N LYS A 111 -12.75 -42.25 22.60
CA LYS A 111 -12.44 -42.68 21.23
C LYS A 111 -10.97 -42.48 20.92
N THR A 112 -10.44 -43.38 20.11
CA THR A 112 -9.08 -43.27 19.57
C THR A 112 -9.14 -42.67 18.17
N LEU A 113 -8.48 -41.54 17.98
CA LEU A 113 -8.49 -40.74 16.75
C LEU A 113 -7.15 -40.90 16.01
N LEU A 114 -7.23 -41.33 14.76
CA LEU A 114 -6.11 -41.42 13.83
C LEU A 114 -6.06 -40.16 12.96
N LEU A 115 -4.93 -39.45 13.04
CA LEU A 115 -4.59 -38.34 12.17
C LEU A 115 -3.93 -38.88 10.90
N ARG A 116 -4.42 -38.48 9.72
CA ARG A 116 -3.76 -38.81 8.44
C ARG A 116 -2.47 -38.03 8.20
N THR A 117 -2.36 -36.85 8.82
CA THR A 117 -1.19 -35.98 8.77
C THR A 117 -0.95 -35.36 10.14
N THR A 118 0.32 -35.15 10.50
CA THR A 118 0.74 -34.57 11.79
C THR A 118 1.09 -33.09 11.69
N ASP A 119 0.56 -32.40 10.68
CA ASP A 119 0.73 -30.97 10.55
C ASP A 119 -0.13 -30.23 11.60
N VAL A 120 0.31 -29.01 11.95
CA VAL A 120 -0.33 -28.18 12.99
C VAL A 120 -1.81 -27.92 12.69
N LYS A 121 -2.20 -27.84 11.41
CA LYS A 121 -3.57 -27.53 10.99
C LYS A 121 -4.48 -28.71 11.28
N THR A 122 -4.03 -29.92 10.92
CA THR A 122 -4.80 -31.15 11.15
C THR A 122 -4.97 -31.45 12.64
N ILE A 123 -3.91 -31.27 13.44
CA ILE A 123 -3.98 -31.42 14.89
C ILE A 123 -4.98 -30.40 15.47
N SER A 124 -4.83 -29.11 15.13
CA SER A 124 -5.71 -28.05 15.63
C SER A 124 -7.18 -28.27 15.25
N LYS A 125 -7.45 -28.62 13.99
CA LYS A 125 -8.80 -28.91 13.49
C LYS A 125 -9.40 -30.14 14.18
N CYS A 126 -8.62 -31.20 14.38
CA CYS A 126 -9.05 -32.39 15.13
C CYS A 126 -9.44 -32.03 16.57
N THR A 127 -8.58 -31.30 17.28
CA THR A 127 -8.82 -30.91 18.68
C THR A 127 -10.06 -30.03 18.83
N ILE A 128 -10.20 -29.01 17.98
CA ILE A 128 -11.35 -28.09 18.02
C ILE A 128 -12.65 -28.82 17.68
N ASN A 129 -12.65 -29.64 16.63
CA ASN A 129 -13.84 -30.41 16.24
C ASN A 129 -14.26 -31.39 17.33
N LEU A 130 -13.29 -32.09 17.95
CA LEU A 130 -13.57 -32.96 19.08
C LEU A 130 -14.21 -32.16 20.22
N PHE A 131 -13.61 -31.04 20.62
CA PHE A 131 -14.17 -30.20 21.69
C PHE A 131 -15.59 -29.71 21.39
N LEU A 132 -15.84 -29.18 20.18
CA LEU A 132 -17.16 -28.72 19.74
C LEU A 132 -18.18 -29.86 19.76
N ARG A 133 -17.78 -31.05 19.32
CA ARG A 133 -18.65 -32.23 19.32
C ARG A 133 -19.03 -32.66 20.73
N LEU A 134 -18.07 -32.67 21.67
CA LEU A 134 -18.31 -32.99 23.08
C LEU A 134 -19.26 -31.98 23.75
N CYS A 135 -19.20 -30.71 23.33
CA CYS A 135 -20.09 -29.64 23.78
C CYS A 135 -21.47 -29.59 23.10
N ASN A 136 -21.75 -30.48 22.14
CA ASN A 136 -22.94 -30.44 21.29
C ASN A 136 -23.09 -29.14 20.46
N ALA A 137 -21.98 -28.59 19.99
CA ALA A 137 -21.94 -27.43 19.10
C ALA A 137 -21.78 -27.85 17.63
N GLU A 138 -22.12 -26.94 16.71
CA GLU A 138 -21.86 -27.11 15.28
C GLU A 138 -20.35 -27.19 15.02
N TYR A 139 -19.96 -28.11 14.13
CA TYR A 139 -18.56 -28.32 13.74
C TYR A 139 -18.50 -28.74 12.27
N GLU A 140 -17.34 -28.54 11.64
CA GLU A 140 -17.11 -28.92 10.25
C GLU A 140 -16.46 -30.31 10.19
N PRO A 141 -17.10 -31.33 9.59
CA PRO A 141 -16.51 -32.66 9.44
C PRO A 141 -15.18 -32.62 8.67
N THR A 142 -14.30 -33.58 8.93
CA THR A 142 -13.00 -33.69 8.23
C THR A 142 -12.67 -35.14 7.93
N ASP A 143 -12.22 -35.40 6.71
CA ASP A 143 -11.74 -36.72 6.28
C ASP A 143 -10.28 -36.98 6.71
N LEU A 144 -9.62 -35.99 7.30
CA LEU A 144 -8.25 -36.08 7.80
C LEU A 144 -8.15 -36.81 9.14
N VAL A 145 -9.29 -37.08 9.78
CA VAL A 145 -9.38 -37.73 11.09
C VAL A 145 -10.33 -38.94 11.00
N GLN A 146 -9.88 -40.08 11.52
CA GLN A 146 -10.67 -41.31 11.58
C GLN A 146 -10.70 -41.86 13.01
N CYS A 147 -11.72 -42.64 13.36
CA CYS A 147 -11.75 -43.37 14.62
C CYS A 147 -11.16 -44.77 14.42
N LEU A 148 -10.29 -45.20 15.33
CA LEU A 148 -9.80 -46.57 15.41
C LEU A 148 -10.60 -47.36 16.42
N ASN A 149 -10.98 -48.58 16.06
CA ASN A 149 -11.61 -49.51 16.97
C ASN A 149 -11.25 -50.95 16.63
N PHE A 150 -11.41 -51.86 17.57
CA PHE A 150 -11.27 -53.28 17.30
C PHE A 150 -12.49 -53.84 16.54
N ILE A 151 -12.27 -54.91 15.76
CA ILE A 151 -13.32 -55.65 15.07
C ILE A 151 -13.87 -56.74 16.00
N ASN A 152 -15.20 -56.75 16.21
CA ASN A 152 -15.94 -57.80 16.95
C ASN A 152 -15.43 -58.06 18.38
N VAL A 153 -15.37 -57.01 19.20
CA VAL A 153 -14.89 -57.13 20.59
C VAL A 153 -16.01 -56.90 21.57
N ASN A 154 -16.20 -57.86 22.48
CA ASN A 154 -17.00 -57.67 23.67
C ASN A 154 -16.07 -57.41 24.87
N LEU A 155 -15.98 -56.16 25.30
CA LEU A 155 -15.14 -55.77 26.44
C LEU A 155 -15.81 -56.08 27.79
N SER A 156 -17.02 -56.66 27.81
CA SER A 156 -17.69 -57.08 29.05
C SER A 156 -17.14 -58.38 29.64
N VAL A 157 -16.08 -58.96 29.08
CA VAL A 157 -15.53 -60.28 29.45
C VAL A 157 -14.35 -60.17 30.43
N PHE A 158 -13.79 -58.97 30.63
CA PHE A 158 -12.57 -58.75 31.43
C PHE A 158 -12.75 -58.80 32.96
N ASP A 159 -13.87 -59.29 33.49
CA ASP A 159 -14.15 -59.25 34.92
C ASP A 159 -13.44 -60.38 35.72
N ASN A 160 -12.90 -61.40 35.05
CA ASN A 160 -12.20 -62.54 35.68
C ASN A 160 -10.66 -62.47 35.50
N GLU A 161 -9.90 -62.71 36.58
CA GLU A 161 -8.41 -62.66 36.56
C GLU A 161 -7.73 -63.79 35.76
N GLU A 162 -8.42 -64.92 35.51
CA GLU A 162 -7.88 -66.05 34.75
C GLU A 162 -8.02 -65.88 33.23
N ASP A 163 -9.09 -65.25 32.75
CA ASP A 163 -9.33 -64.95 31.33
C ASP A 163 -8.47 -63.78 30.82
N ALA A 164 -8.15 -62.81 31.70
CA ALA A 164 -7.34 -61.64 31.39
C ALA A 164 -6.01 -62.02 30.72
N ARG A 165 -5.27 -63.02 31.25
CA ARG A 165 -3.95 -63.41 30.71
C ARG A 165 -3.99 -63.91 29.25
N TYR A 166 -5.11 -64.47 28.80
CA TYR A 166 -5.28 -64.92 27.42
C TYR A 166 -5.78 -63.78 26.50
N GLU A 167 -6.63 -62.90 27.02
CA GLU A 167 -7.15 -61.73 26.29
C GLU A 167 -6.10 -60.60 26.16
N ASP A 168 -5.20 -60.46 27.13
CA ASP A 168 -3.98 -59.62 27.09
C ASP A 168 -3.17 -59.92 25.81
N LEU A 169 -3.11 -61.19 25.42
CA LEU A 169 -2.37 -61.67 24.25
C LEU A 169 -3.08 -61.37 22.92
N VAL A 170 -4.38 -61.05 22.96
CA VAL A 170 -5.22 -60.79 21.78
C VAL A 170 -5.35 -59.30 21.49
N TYR A 171 -5.48 -58.46 22.53
CA TYR A 171 -5.70 -57.01 22.40
C TYR A 171 -4.43 -56.18 22.58
N LEU A 172 -3.38 -56.73 23.20
CA LEU A 172 -2.05 -56.11 23.26
C LEU A 172 -1.04 -56.89 22.42
N PRO A 173 0.04 -56.23 21.96
CA PRO A 173 1.08 -56.90 21.19
C PRO A 173 1.78 -57.95 22.05
N SER A 174 1.98 -59.16 21.54
CA SER A 174 2.69 -60.24 22.24
C SER A 174 3.52 -61.10 21.30
N ALA A 175 4.72 -61.49 21.74
CA ALA A 175 5.60 -62.40 21.01
C ALA A 175 5.10 -63.87 21.00
N LYS A 176 4.15 -64.23 21.87
CA LYS A 176 3.66 -65.61 22.05
C LYS A 176 2.31 -65.88 21.39
N SER A 177 1.62 -64.86 20.89
CA SER A 177 0.26 -64.97 20.34
C SER A 177 0.27 -65.14 18.82
N LYS A 178 -0.51 -66.11 18.30
CA LYS A 178 -0.82 -66.23 16.86
C LYS A 178 -2.12 -65.52 16.46
N HIS A 179 -2.89 -65.00 17.43
CA HIS A 179 -4.20 -64.40 17.21
C HIS A 179 -4.21 -62.97 17.77
N GLN A 180 -4.14 -61.97 16.88
CA GLN A 180 -4.23 -60.54 17.22
C GLN A 180 -5.59 -60.00 16.77
N ALA A 181 -6.19 -59.13 17.59
CA ALA A 181 -7.41 -58.45 17.22
C ALA A 181 -7.18 -57.56 15.99
N SER A 182 -8.10 -57.63 15.03
CA SER A 182 -8.05 -56.75 13.86
C SER A 182 -8.56 -55.37 14.22
N ILE A 183 -7.91 -54.33 13.67
CA ILE A 183 -8.30 -52.93 13.85
C ILE A 183 -9.05 -52.47 12.60
N LYS A 184 -10.16 -51.76 12.81
CA LYS A 184 -10.91 -51.06 11.76
C LYS A 184 -10.83 -49.55 11.95
N THR A 185 -10.91 -48.85 10.82
CA THR A 185 -11.06 -47.38 10.76
C THR A 185 -12.50 -47.04 10.44
N GLU A 186 -13.08 -46.10 11.19
CA GLU A 186 -14.41 -45.55 10.97
C GLU A 186 -14.33 -44.03 10.80
N SER A 187 -15.37 -43.42 10.24
CA SER A 187 -15.47 -41.96 10.18
C SER A 187 -15.45 -41.36 11.58
N PHE A 188 -14.86 -40.17 11.70
CA PHE A 188 -14.80 -39.44 12.97
C PHE A 188 -16.20 -39.31 13.61
N SER A 189 -16.36 -39.90 14.79
CA SER A 189 -17.58 -39.79 15.59
C SER A 189 -17.24 -39.82 17.07
N ALA A 190 -17.81 -38.86 17.81
CA ALA A 190 -17.79 -38.82 19.27
C ALA A 190 -19.18 -38.39 19.75
N ASP A 191 -19.60 -38.90 20.91
CA ASP A 191 -20.88 -38.53 21.50
C ASP A 191 -20.71 -37.31 22.42
N PRO A 192 -21.72 -36.41 22.50
CA PRO A 192 -21.71 -35.32 23.47
C PRO A 192 -21.57 -35.83 24.90
N ILE A 193 -20.90 -35.05 25.75
CA ILE A 193 -20.73 -35.38 27.17
C ILE A 193 -21.61 -34.45 27.99
N GLN A 194 -22.47 -35.02 28.84
CA GLN A 194 -23.52 -34.28 29.55
C GLN A 194 -23.02 -33.02 30.29
N PHE A 195 -21.89 -33.09 30.98
CA PHE A 195 -21.34 -31.94 31.72
C PHE A 195 -20.62 -30.91 30.83
N MET A 196 -20.34 -31.24 29.57
CA MET A 196 -19.73 -30.32 28.59
C MET A 196 -20.75 -29.63 27.69
N ILE A 197 -22.00 -30.10 27.64
CA ILE A 197 -23.06 -29.51 26.82
C ILE A 197 -23.25 -28.05 27.24
N ALA A 198 -23.02 -27.13 26.31
CA ALA A 198 -23.10 -25.70 26.56
C ALA A 198 -23.66 -24.96 25.34
N ASP A 199 -24.57 -24.01 25.57
CA ASP A 199 -24.97 -23.06 24.53
C ASP A 199 -23.91 -21.97 24.42
N LEU A 200 -23.04 -22.12 23.42
CA LEU A 200 -21.95 -21.19 23.17
C LEU A 200 -22.44 -19.81 22.71
N LYS A 201 -23.71 -19.64 22.30
CA LYS A 201 -24.28 -18.32 21.96
C LYS A 201 -24.39 -17.40 23.20
N PHE A 202 -24.52 -17.96 24.40
CA PHE A 202 -24.52 -17.17 25.65
C PHE A 202 -23.22 -16.36 25.83
N MET A 203 -22.10 -16.85 25.29
CA MET A 203 -20.81 -16.14 25.33
C MET A 203 -20.85 -14.80 24.59
N LEU A 204 -21.73 -14.64 23.60
CA LEU A 204 -21.92 -13.38 22.87
C LEU A 204 -22.60 -12.32 23.75
N ASN A 205 -23.56 -12.73 24.58
CA ASN A 205 -24.22 -11.84 25.53
C ASN A 205 -23.25 -11.45 26.64
N LYS A 206 -22.49 -12.42 27.16
CA LYS A 206 -21.44 -12.16 28.15
C LYS A 206 -20.38 -11.16 27.65
N PHE A 207 -20.02 -11.21 26.35
CA PHE A 207 -19.10 -10.23 25.76
C PHE A 207 -19.62 -8.79 25.83
N LYS A 208 -20.94 -8.59 25.73
CA LYS A 208 -21.56 -7.26 25.79
C LYS A 208 -21.64 -6.73 27.22
N GLU A 209 -21.91 -7.60 28.19
CA GLU A 209 -22.24 -7.25 29.57
C GLU A 209 -21.03 -7.26 30.53
N ASP A 210 -20.02 -8.10 30.29
CA ASP A 210 -18.88 -8.32 31.20
C ASP A 210 -17.57 -7.81 30.57
N ASP A 211 -17.05 -6.69 31.09
CA ASP A 211 -15.80 -6.09 30.62
C ASP A 211 -14.54 -6.93 30.94
N THR A 212 -14.59 -7.77 31.97
CA THR A 212 -13.49 -8.70 32.29
C THR A 212 -13.42 -9.78 31.23
N TYR A 213 -14.56 -10.39 30.89
CA TYR A 213 -14.65 -11.37 29.82
C TYR A 213 -14.30 -10.76 28.46
N LYS A 214 -14.78 -9.54 28.16
CA LYS A 214 -14.40 -8.78 26.97
C LYS A 214 -12.88 -8.65 26.86
N SER A 215 -12.21 -8.26 27.94
CA SER A 215 -10.74 -8.12 27.98
C SER A 215 -10.00 -9.43 27.72
N VAL A 216 -10.52 -10.55 28.25
CA VAL A 216 -10.00 -11.90 27.96
C VAL A 216 -10.12 -12.24 26.49
N VAL A 217 -11.27 -11.93 25.86
CA VAL A 217 -11.48 -12.19 24.42
C VAL A 217 -10.51 -11.39 23.56
N TYR A 218 -10.28 -10.10 23.86
CA TYR A 218 -9.28 -9.28 23.16
C TYR A 218 -7.88 -9.90 23.25
N GLN A 219 -7.45 -10.30 24.44
CA GLN A 219 -6.13 -10.91 24.65
C GLN A 219 -5.95 -12.23 23.89
N ILE A 220 -6.98 -13.09 23.89
CA ILE A 220 -6.95 -14.37 23.18
C ILE A 220 -6.85 -14.13 21.68
N LEU A 221 -7.71 -13.29 21.11
CA LEU A 221 -7.67 -12.98 19.68
C LEU A 221 -6.33 -12.38 19.27
N GLU A 222 -5.77 -11.49 20.08
CA GLU A 222 -4.43 -10.93 19.84
C GLU A 222 -3.35 -12.02 19.80
N SER A 223 -3.38 -12.97 20.73
CA SER A 223 -2.42 -14.08 20.77
C SER A 223 -2.54 -15.04 19.56
N LEU A 224 -3.74 -15.16 18.99
CA LEU A 224 -4.01 -15.99 17.82
C LEU A 224 -3.67 -15.29 16.50
N MET A 225 -3.63 -13.96 16.45
CA MET A 225 -3.31 -13.17 15.26
C MET A 225 -1.81 -13.16 14.93
N THR A 226 -1.28 -14.35 14.70
CA THR A 226 0.09 -14.57 14.21
C THR A 226 0.04 -15.50 13.00
N PRO A 227 1.02 -15.43 12.07
CA PRO A 227 1.01 -16.26 10.86
C PRO A 227 0.90 -17.77 11.13
N LYS A 228 1.36 -18.23 12.31
CA LYS A 228 1.33 -19.64 12.73
C LYS A 228 -0.03 -20.08 13.29
N HIS A 229 -0.80 -19.20 13.92
CA HIS A 229 -1.98 -19.59 14.71
C HIS A 229 -3.30 -19.03 14.19
N VAL A 230 -3.28 -18.04 13.29
CA VAL A 230 -4.49 -17.32 12.86
C VAL A 230 -5.51 -18.24 12.17
N LEU A 231 -5.06 -19.34 11.56
CA LEU A 231 -5.94 -20.33 10.95
C LEU A 231 -6.89 -20.98 11.96
N ALA A 232 -6.50 -21.07 13.24
CA ALA A 232 -7.33 -21.62 14.30
C ALA A 232 -8.65 -20.84 14.50
N LEU A 233 -8.69 -19.56 14.11
CA LEU A 233 -9.91 -18.74 14.15
C LEU A 233 -11.01 -19.28 13.22
N THR A 234 -10.62 -19.99 12.16
CA THR A 234 -11.53 -20.45 11.11
C THR A 234 -12.30 -21.72 11.46
N HIS A 235 -11.84 -22.47 12.46
CA HIS A 235 -12.43 -23.77 12.83
C HIS A 235 -13.65 -23.65 13.77
N ASN A 236 -14.04 -22.44 14.18
CA ASN A 236 -15.15 -22.22 15.10
C ASN A 236 -16.00 -20.99 14.70
N SER A 237 -17.29 -21.21 14.48
CA SER A 237 -18.25 -20.16 14.06
C SER A 237 -18.45 -19.06 15.12
N ILE A 238 -18.30 -19.37 16.41
CA ILE A 238 -18.44 -18.39 17.51
C ILE A 238 -17.32 -17.35 17.50
N LEU A 239 -16.11 -17.73 17.09
CA LEU A 239 -15.01 -16.77 16.97
C LEU A 239 -15.32 -15.71 15.91
N GLY A 240 -16.01 -16.09 14.83
CA GLY A 240 -16.46 -15.15 13.80
C GLY A 240 -17.56 -14.21 14.32
N LEU A 241 -18.46 -14.72 15.17
CA LEU A 241 -19.48 -13.91 15.85
C LEU A 241 -18.87 -12.92 16.84
N LEU A 242 -17.89 -13.35 17.64
CA LEU A 242 -17.14 -12.47 18.55
C LEU A 242 -16.34 -11.42 17.79
N TRP A 243 -15.73 -11.79 16.67
CA TRP A 243 -15.01 -10.86 15.79
C TRP A 243 -15.92 -9.73 15.27
N ARG A 244 -17.16 -10.05 14.86
CA ARG A 244 -18.15 -9.04 14.49
C ARG A 244 -18.46 -8.07 15.62
N LEU A 245 -18.70 -8.59 16.82
CA LEU A 245 -18.98 -7.75 17.99
C LEU A 245 -17.82 -6.82 18.31
N ILE A 246 -16.57 -7.30 18.19
CA ILE A 246 -15.37 -6.45 18.32
C ILE A 246 -15.35 -5.36 17.26
N CYS A 247 -15.63 -5.71 16.00
CA CYS A 247 -15.67 -4.74 14.90
C CYS A 247 -16.69 -3.61 15.13
N GLU A 248 -17.79 -3.89 15.84
CA GLU A 248 -18.82 -2.91 16.22
C GLU A 248 -18.38 -1.96 17.35
N GLN A 249 -17.41 -2.34 18.19
CA GLN A 249 -16.92 -1.52 19.32
C GLN A 249 -15.96 -0.40 18.88
N ARG A 250 -16.46 0.56 18.10
CA ARG A 250 -15.64 1.66 17.53
C ARG A 250 -14.95 2.55 18.58
N LYS A 251 -15.45 2.59 19.81
CA LYS A 251 -14.92 3.42 20.91
C LYS A 251 -13.83 2.73 21.73
N ASP A 252 -13.59 1.44 21.51
CA ASP A 252 -12.59 0.67 22.25
C ASP A 252 -11.24 0.71 21.51
N GLU A 253 -10.24 1.35 22.09
CA GLU A 253 -8.91 1.54 21.48
C GLU A 253 -8.24 0.20 21.12
N ARG A 254 -8.56 -0.88 21.83
CA ARG A 254 -8.00 -2.23 21.58
C ARG A 254 -8.41 -2.79 20.22
N ARG A 255 -9.53 -2.33 19.66
CA ARG A 255 -10.04 -2.74 18.35
C ARG A 255 -9.07 -2.39 17.23
N GLU A 256 -8.53 -1.16 17.22
CA GLU A 256 -7.60 -0.71 16.16
C GLU A 256 -6.28 -1.51 16.19
N LYS A 257 -5.81 -1.86 17.40
CA LYS A 257 -4.66 -2.75 17.56
C LYS A 257 -4.91 -4.13 16.96
N LEU A 258 -6.07 -4.74 17.22
CA LEU A 258 -6.41 -6.04 16.62
C LEU A 258 -6.56 -5.96 15.10
N LEU A 259 -7.24 -4.94 14.58
CA LEU A 259 -7.44 -4.77 13.13
C LEU A 259 -6.11 -4.60 12.39
N SER A 260 -5.21 -3.76 12.92
CA SER A 260 -3.88 -3.59 12.36
C SER A 260 -3.05 -4.87 12.44
N THR A 261 -3.10 -5.60 13.57
CA THR A 261 -2.38 -6.87 13.75
C THR A 261 -2.85 -7.93 12.76
N LEU A 262 -4.17 -8.08 12.58
CA LEU A 262 -4.74 -9.02 11.61
C LEU A 262 -4.39 -8.65 10.17
N SER A 263 -4.49 -7.36 9.82
CA SER A 263 -4.12 -6.86 8.49
C SER A 263 -2.66 -7.13 8.16
N ASN A 264 -1.75 -6.82 9.10
CA ASN A 264 -0.32 -7.08 8.96
C ASN A 264 -0.04 -8.58 8.83
N THR A 265 -0.68 -9.41 9.65
CA THR A 265 -0.55 -10.87 9.58
C THR A 265 -0.97 -11.41 8.21
N LEU A 266 -2.11 -10.96 7.68
CA LEU A 266 -2.59 -11.37 6.36
C LEU A 266 -1.69 -10.89 5.22
N ASN A 267 -1.07 -9.72 5.34
CA ASN A 267 -0.11 -9.22 4.35
C ASN A 267 1.18 -10.04 4.35
N ILE A 268 1.69 -10.40 5.54
CA ILE A 268 2.85 -11.29 5.69
C ILE A 268 2.54 -12.66 5.07
N MET A 269 1.40 -13.26 5.42
CA MET A 269 1.02 -14.58 4.91
C MET A 269 0.78 -14.57 3.38
N ALA A 270 0.20 -13.50 2.84
CA ALA A 270 -0.05 -13.39 1.40
C ALA A 270 1.24 -13.25 0.58
N SER A 271 2.33 -12.78 1.20
CA SER A 271 3.65 -12.61 0.57
C SER A 271 4.49 -13.90 0.63
N ASP A 272 4.17 -14.81 1.56
CA ASP A 272 4.84 -16.11 1.70
C ASP A 272 4.14 -17.17 0.84
N ALA A 273 4.89 -17.77 -0.09
CA ALA A 273 4.39 -18.80 -1.00
C ALA A 273 3.79 -20.03 -0.27
N LYS A 274 4.23 -20.35 0.95
CA LYS A 274 3.73 -21.48 1.73
C LYS A 274 2.45 -21.17 2.51
N LEU A 275 2.21 -19.90 2.84
CA LEU A 275 1.08 -19.45 3.67
C LEU A 275 -0.01 -18.74 2.86
N LYS A 276 0.21 -18.54 1.57
CA LYS A 276 -0.72 -17.85 0.67
C LYS A 276 -2.11 -18.47 0.67
N ASP A 277 -2.21 -19.80 0.63
CA ASP A 277 -3.49 -20.50 0.64
C ASP A 277 -4.20 -20.35 1.99
N ASP A 278 -3.45 -20.38 3.10
CA ASP A 278 -4.00 -20.13 4.44
C ASP A 278 -4.54 -18.69 4.58
N ALA A 279 -3.85 -17.72 3.97
CA ALA A 279 -4.32 -16.34 3.92
C ALA A 279 -5.65 -16.22 3.17
N VAL A 280 -5.86 -17.03 2.12
CA VAL A 280 -7.15 -17.10 1.41
C VAL A 280 -8.23 -17.65 2.32
N ILE A 281 -7.97 -18.76 3.03
CA ILE A 281 -8.95 -19.35 3.96
C ILE A 281 -9.38 -18.36 5.04
N VAL A 282 -8.43 -17.66 5.68
CA VAL A 282 -8.76 -16.66 6.72
C VAL A 282 -9.54 -15.48 6.14
N ARG A 283 -9.24 -15.05 4.90
CA ARG A 283 -10.01 -14.00 4.21
C ARG A 283 -11.43 -14.45 3.90
N THR A 284 -11.61 -15.68 3.41
CA THR A 284 -12.94 -16.26 3.17
C THR A 284 -13.74 -16.35 4.48
N TRP A 285 -13.11 -16.79 5.57
CA TRP A 285 -13.75 -16.81 6.89
C TRP A 285 -14.16 -15.40 7.37
N LEU A 286 -13.31 -14.38 7.15
CA LEU A 286 -13.69 -13.00 7.44
C LEU A 286 -14.91 -12.57 6.63
N GLU A 287 -14.99 -12.93 5.35
CA GLU A 287 -16.12 -12.62 4.47
C GLU A 287 -17.41 -13.34 4.89
N GLU A 288 -17.31 -14.61 5.27
CA GLU A 288 -18.42 -15.42 5.79
C GLU A 288 -18.90 -14.92 7.15
N SER A 289 -18.00 -14.37 7.97
CA SER A 289 -18.41 -13.75 9.24
C SER A 289 -19.40 -12.60 9.04
N TYR A 290 -19.39 -11.91 7.89
CA TYR A 290 -20.36 -10.86 7.53
C TYR A 290 -21.63 -11.38 6.82
N ASN A 291 -21.80 -12.69 6.64
CA ASN A 291 -22.96 -13.28 5.99
C ASN A 291 -24.14 -13.41 6.98
N ALA A 292 -25.09 -12.49 6.90
CA ALA A 292 -26.31 -12.45 7.71
C ALA A 292 -27.51 -13.12 7.01
N LYS A 293 -27.29 -14.07 6.08
CA LYS A 293 -28.37 -14.68 5.26
C LYS A 293 -29.51 -15.25 6.11
N GLU A 294 -29.22 -16.00 7.16
CA GLU A 294 -30.23 -16.59 8.05
C GLU A 294 -31.03 -15.52 8.80
N GLU A 295 -30.35 -14.48 9.30
CA GLU A 295 -31.00 -13.36 10.00
C GLU A 295 -31.93 -12.61 9.05
N ILE A 296 -31.50 -12.37 7.81
CA ILE A 296 -32.29 -11.70 6.78
C ILE A 296 -33.51 -12.55 6.41
N GLN A 297 -33.34 -13.86 6.24
CA GLN A 297 -34.44 -14.78 5.94
C GLN A 297 -35.47 -14.84 7.08
N ALA A 298 -35.02 -14.88 8.34
CA ALA A 298 -35.91 -14.81 9.49
C ALA A 298 -36.72 -13.50 9.50
N ARG A 299 -36.07 -12.37 9.20
CA ARG A 299 -36.74 -11.06 9.09
C ARG A 299 -37.73 -10.98 7.94
N ILE A 300 -37.41 -11.58 6.80
CA ILE A 300 -38.33 -11.67 5.65
C ILE A 300 -39.55 -12.52 6.03
N ALA A 301 -39.36 -13.62 6.75
CA ALA A 301 -40.45 -14.51 7.18
C ALA A 301 -41.43 -13.83 8.18
N GLU A 302 -40.97 -12.84 8.96
CA GLU A 302 -41.83 -12.05 9.86
C GLU A 302 -42.83 -11.14 9.11
N VAL A 303 -42.61 -10.88 7.82
CA VAL A 303 -43.48 -10.00 7.01
C VAL A 303 -44.74 -10.76 6.59
N LYS A 304 -45.92 -10.22 6.98
CA LYS A 304 -47.23 -10.85 6.72
C LYS A 304 -47.50 -11.13 5.23
N GLU A 305 -47.15 -10.18 4.37
CA GLU A 305 -47.34 -10.29 2.92
C GLU A 305 -45.97 -10.28 2.22
N GLN A 306 -45.64 -11.40 1.58
CA GLN A 306 -44.35 -11.59 0.90
C GLN A 306 -44.30 -10.88 -0.46
N VAL A 307 -45.46 -10.60 -1.06
CA VAL A 307 -45.61 -9.86 -2.33
C VAL A 307 -46.45 -8.60 -2.10
N PRO A 308 -46.20 -7.50 -2.85
CA PRO A 308 -45.21 -7.35 -3.90
C PRO A 308 -43.76 -7.35 -3.37
N ALA A 309 -42.82 -7.96 -4.10
CA ALA A 309 -41.42 -8.12 -3.70
C ALA A 309 -40.46 -7.51 -4.73
N LEU A 310 -39.36 -6.94 -4.24
CA LEU A 310 -38.21 -6.55 -5.05
C LEU A 310 -37.34 -7.75 -5.38
N VAL A 311 -37.00 -7.87 -6.66
CA VAL A 311 -36.06 -8.88 -7.17
C VAL A 311 -35.06 -8.22 -8.10
N LEU A 312 -33.83 -8.71 -8.10
CA LEU A 312 -32.84 -8.36 -9.10
C LEU A 312 -33.00 -9.33 -10.28
N THR A 313 -33.25 -8.81 -11.47
CA THR A 313 -33.49 -9.63 -12.68
C THR A 313 -32.21 -10.14 -13.35
N LEU A 314 -31.06 -9.57 -12.98
CA LEU A 314 -29.76 -10.01 -13.46
C LEU A 314 -29.17 -11.04 -12.52
N ASP A 315 -28.55 -12.08 -13.09
CA ASP A 315 -27.72 -13.05 -12.35
C ASP A 315 -26.40 -12.45 -11.86
N GLN A 316 -26.08 -11.22 -12.28
CA GLN A 316 -24.87 -10.52 -11.88
C GLN A 316 -24.95 -10.09 -10.40
N LYS A 317 -24.12 -10.72 -9.57
CA LYS A 317 -23.90 -10.35 -8.16
C LYS A 317 -22.57 -9.64 -7.97
N MET A 318 -22.48 -8.87 -6.89
CA MET A 318 -21.27 -8.15 -6.50
C MET A 318 -20.56 -8.86 -5.34
N ASP A 319 -19.23 -8.73 -5.27
CA ASP A 319 -18.48 -9.14 -4.08
C ASP A 319 -18.88 -8.27 -2.87
N ARG A 320 -19.03 -8.88 -1.69
CA ARG A 320 -19.45 -8.14 -0.48
C ARG A 320 -18.48 -7.03 -0.10
N ARG A 321 -17.17 -7.23 -0.29
CA ARG A 321 -16.16 -6.19 0.01
C ARG A 321 -16.25 -5.06 -0.99
N GLU A 322 -16.39 -5.39 -2.27
CA GLU A 322 -16.61 -4.38 -3.32
C GLU A 322 -17.85 -3.53 -3.00
N LEU A 323 -18.96 -4.16 -2.60
CA LEU A 323 -20.16 -3.43 -2.22
C LEU A 323 -19.96 -2.62 -0.92
N MET A 324 -19.22 -3.15 0.06
CA MET A 324 -18.91 -2.42 1.30
C MET A 324 -17.93 -1.26 1.10
N GLU A 325 -17.17 -1.21 0.02
CA GLU A 325 -16.32 -0.05 -0.32
C GLU A 325 -17.13 1.23 -0.54
N ILE A 326 -18.43 1.14 -0.86
CA ILE A 326 -19.30 2.33 -0.90
C ILE A 326 -19.31 3.07 0.44
N THR A 327 -19.11 2.36 1.55
CA THR A 327 -19.12 2.97 2.90
C THR A 327 -17.86 3.76 3.21
N ARG A 328 -16.74 3.39 2.58
CA ARG A 328 -15.40 3.93 2.87
C ARG A 328 -14.99 5.00 1.89
N SER A 329 -15.08 4.71 0.60
CA SER A 329 -14.50 5.53 -0.46
C SER A 329 -15.52 6.17 -1.39
N CYS A 330 -16.76 5.64 -1.44
CA CYS A 330 -17.77 6.04 -2.42
C CYS A 330 -17.16 6.09 -3.83
N ASN A 331 -16.31 5.11 -4.18
CA ASN A 331 -15.52 5.14 -5.40
C ASN A 331 -16.44 5.14 -6.65
N PRO A 332 -16.27 6.06 -7.62
CA PRO A 332 -17.17 6.16 -8.77
C PRO A 332 -17.43 4.87 -9.58
N PRO A 333 -16.44 3.97 -9.82
CA PRO A 333 -16.69 2.70 -10.49
C PRO A 333 -17.65 1.79 -9.71
N VAL A 334 -17.46 1.65 -8.39
CA VAL A 334 -18.34 0.85 -7.53
C VAL A 334 -19.75 1.44 -7.52
N LEU A 335 -19.86 2.77 -7.37
CA LEU A 335 -21.15 3.46 -7.43
C LEU A 335 -21.86 3.24 -8.77
N ARG A 336 -21.13 3.22 -9.89
CA ARG A 336 -21.68 2.92 -11.21
C ARG A 336 -22.23 1.51 -11.28
N THR A 337 -21.50 0.51 -10.78
CA THR A 337 -21.96 -0.89 -10.73
C THR A 337 -23.21 -1.01 -9.88
N VAL A 338 -23.24 -0.40 -8.69
CA VAL A 338 -24.42 -0.39 -7.80
C VAL A 338 -25.61 0.29 -8.47
N MET A 339 -25.43 1.47 -9.06
CA MET A 339 -26.50 2.17 -9.80
C MET A 339 -27.06 1.32 -10.95
N ASN A 340 -26.18 0.63 -11.68
CA ASN A 340 -26.61 -0.28 -12.74
C ASN A 340 -27.52 -1.38 -12.18
N LEU A 341 -27.08 -2.08 -11.13
CA LEU A 341 -27.88 -3.15 -10.53
C LEU A 341 -29.19 -2.64 -9.91
N LEU A 342 -29.19 -1.45 -9.28
CA LEU A 342 -30.41 -0.84 -8.76
C LEU A 342 -31.44 -0.53 -9.85
N ASN A 343 -31.01 -0.23 -11.07
CA ASN A 343 -31.91 0.00 -12.21
C ASN A 343 -32.52 -1.31 -12.76
N HIS A 344 -31.96 -2.47 -12.43
CA HIS A 344 -32.47 -3.79 -12.80
C HIS A 344 -33.39 -4.42 -11.73
N LEU A 345 -33.73 -3.66 -10.69
CA LEU A 345 -34.73 -4.06 -9.71
C LEU A 345 -36.12 -4.03 -10.34
N THR A 346 -36.87 -5.11 -10.15
CA THR A 346 -38.26 -5.22 -10.59
C THR A 346 -39.15 -5.68 -9.45
N VAL A 347 -40.45 -5.47 -9.62
CA VAL A 347 -41.46 -5.86 -8.64
C VAL A 347 -42.19 -7.11 -9.12
N VAL A 348 -42.14 -8.16 -8.30
CA VAL A 348 -42.89 -9.40 -8.51
C VAL A 348 -44.12 -9.39 -7.61
N THR A 349 -45.29 -9.60 -8.20
CA THR A 349 -46.59 -9.62 -7.50
C THR A 349 -47.12 -11.03 -7.26
N ASN A 350 -46.54 -12.05 -7.90
CA ASN A 350 -46.97 -13.44 -7.77
C ASN A 350 -45.94 -14.26 -7.00
N ILE A 351 -46.38 -14.94 -5.93
CA ILE A 351 -45.55 -15.79 -5.07
C ILE A 351 -44.85 -16.90 -5.87
N SER A 352 -45.49 -17.47 -6.91
CA SER A 352 -44.90 -18.55 -7.73
C SER A 352 -43.67 -18.10 -8.53
N ASN A 353 -43.49 -16.80 -8.73
CA ASN A 353 -42.37 -16.23 -9.51
C ASN A 353 -41.26 -15.66 -8.60
N LEU A 354 -41.32 -15.91 -7.28
CA LEU A 354 -40.29 -15.44 -6.36
C LEU A 354 -39.00 -16.27 -6.51
N PRO A 355 -37.85 -15.62 -6.80
CA PRO A 355 -36.57 -16.29 -6.78
C PRO A 355 -36.12 -16.58 -5.34
N GLN A 356 -35.01 -17.32 -5.18
CA GLN A 356 -34.44 -17.62 -3.86
C GLN A 356 -34.02 -16.36 -3.08
N THR A 357 -33.69 -15.28 -3.78
CA THR A 357 -33.25 -14.00 -3.20
C THR A 357 -34.23 -12.90 -3.58
N TYR A 358 -35.06 -12.47 -2.63
CA TYR A 358 -36.06 -11.41 -2.83
C TYR A 358 -36.20 -10.56 -1.56
N LEU A 359 -36.85 -9.40 -1.68
CA LEU A 359 -37.12 -8.51 -0.55
C LEU A 359 -38.57 -7.99 -0.62
N PRO A 360 -39.46 -8.35 0.32
CA PRO A 360 -40.83 -7.83 0.35
C PRO A 360 -40.89 -6.30 0.43
N LEU A 361 -41.72 -5.67 -0.39
CA LEU A 361 -41.94 -4.21 -0.32
C LEU A 361 -42.70 -3.80 0.94
N ASN A 362 -43.42 -4.71 1.60
CA ASN A 362 -44.15 -4.40 2.84
C ASN A 362 -43.25 -4.32 4.09
N ILE A 363 -41.93 -4.41 3.94
CA ILE A 363 -40.96 -4.11 5.00
C ILE A 363 -40.99 -2.60 5.29
N ASN A 364 -40.67 -2.17 6.51
CA ASN A 364 -40.61 -0.75 6.86
C ASN A 364 -39.44 0.00 6.15
N ASP A 365 -39.55 1.33 6.04
CA ASP A 365 -38.58 2.16 5.30
C ASP A 365 -37.15 2.12 5.87
N ASN A 366 -36.98 1.88 7.18
CA ASN A 366 -35.66 1.78 7.79
C ASN A 366 -34.96 0.46 7.48
N GLU A 367 -35.71 -0.64 7.49
CA GLU A 367 -35.19 -1.98 7.28
C GLU A 367 -35.00 -2.27 5.79
N ILE A 368 -35.84 -1.73 4.89
CA ILE A 368 -35.70 -2.00 3.46
C ILE A 368 -34.33 -1.56 2.93
N PHE A 369 -33.82 -0.38 3.29
CA PHE A 369 -32.51 0.08 2.81
C PHE A 369 -31.32 -0.62 3.49
N LYS A 370 -31.51 -1.17 4.70
CA LYS A 370 -30.50 -2.00 5.36
C LYS A 370 -30.40 -3.40 4.76
N LEU A 371 -31.50 -3.90 4.23
CA LEU A 371 -31.62 -5.21 3.62
C LEU A 371 -31.46 -5.17 2.09
N LEU A 372 -31.65 -4.03 1.44
CA LEU A 372 -31.52 -3.86 -0.01
C LEU A 372 -30.19 -4.40 -0.59
N PRO A 373 -29.04 -4.22 0.07
CA PRO A 373 -27.78 -4.81 -0.40
C PRO A 373 -27.78 -6.33 -0.49
N HIS A 374 -28.67 -7.04 0.22
CA HIS A 374 -28.86 -8.50 0.11
C HIS A 374 -29.18 -8.94 -1.32
N LEU A 375 -29.90 -8.12 -2.09
CA LEU A 375 -30.23 -8.40 -3.48
C LEU A 375 -29.01 -8.29 -4.41
N LEU A 376 -28.03 -7.47 -4.03
CA LEU A 376 -26.80 -7.21 -4.81
C LEU A 376 -25.68 -8.17 -4.43
N ALA A 377 -25.56 -8.47 -3.14
CA ALA A 377 -24.61 -9.41 -2.56
C ALA A 377 -25.32 -10.21 -1.46
N GLU A 378 -25.54 -11.51 -1.73
CA GLU A 378 -26.31 -12.36 -0.83
C GLU A 378 -25.77 -12.34 0.60
N GLY A 379 -26.69 -12.26 1.56
CA GLY A 379 -26.37 -12.26 2.99
C GLY A 379 -25.84 -10.93 3.52
N LEU A 380 -25.72 -9.88 2.71
CA LEU A 380 -25.23 -8.60 3.20
C LEU A 380 -26.36 -7.79 3.89
N LYS A 381 -26.17 -7.52 5.18
CA LYS A 381 -26.98 -6.57 5.96
C LYS A 381 -26.09 -5.39 6.33
N VAL A 382 -26.58 -4.17 6.12
CA VAL A 382 -25.78 -2.96 6.32
C VAL A 382 -26.29 -2.08 7.45
N SER A 383 -25.40 -1.24 7.98
CA SER A 383 -25.73 -0.23 8.99
C SER A 383 -26.37 1.01 8.37
N LEU A 384 -26.74 1.99 9.22
CA LEU A 384 -27.50 3.17 8.81
C LEU A 384 -26.84 3.94 7.66
N ARG A 385 -25.53 4.19 7.71
CA ARG A 385 -24.81 4.98 6.70
C ARG A 385 -24.87 4.37 5.29
N PRO A 386 -24.40 3.12 5.06
CA PRO A 386 -24.57 2.45 3.78
C PRO A 386 -26.01 2.41 3.30
N ALA A 387 -26.98 2.13 4.18
CA ALA A 387 -28.39 2.19 3.84
C ALA A 387 -28.80 3.58 3.31
N SER A 388 -28.31 4.65 3.94
CA SER A 388 -28.55 6.01 3.48
C SER A 388 -27.86 6.35 2.16
N ILE A 389 -26.65 5.80 1.90
CA ILE A 389 -26.00 5.93 0.59
C ILE A 389 -26.85 5.24 -0.49
N MET A 390 -27.37 4.04 -0.21
CA MET A 390 -28.26 3.33 -1.13
C MET A 390 -29.55 4.13 -1.42
N ALA A 391 -30.16 4.72 -0.40
CA ALA A 391 -31.32 5.59 -0.56
C ALA A 391 -30.99 6.84 -1.39
N MET A 392 -29.83 7.49 -1.15
CA MET A 392 -29.38 8.62 -1.96
C MET A 392 -29.16 8.24 -3.43
N LEU A 393 -28.60 7.05 -3.70
CA LEU A 393 -28.46 6.56 -5.08
C LEU A 393 -29.82 6.33 -5.75
N CYS A 394 -30.82 5.85 -5.01
CA CYS A 394 -32.19 5.70 -5.51
C CYS A 394 -32.81 7.07 -5.88
N LEU A 395 -32.56 8.12 -5.09
CA LEU A 395 -33.02 9.48 -5.41
C LEU A 395 -32.28 10.08 -6.61
N LEU A 396 -30.95 9.96 -6.64
CA LEU A 396 -30.12 10.51 -7.72
C LEU A 396 -30.39 9.82 -9.07
N SER A 397 -30.74 8.54 -9.04
CA SER A 397 -31.16 7.77 -10.22
C SER A 397 -32.63 7.96 -10.59
N LYS A 398 -33.43 8.64 -9.74
CA LYS A 398 -34.89 8.76 -9.88
C LYS A 398 -35.57 7.40 -10.02
N ASN A 399 -35.20 6.46 -9.17
CA ASN A 399 -35.74 5.09 -9.20
C ASN A 399 -37.25 5.09 -8.91
N ALA A 400 -38.06 4.70 -9.88
CA ALA A 400 -39.52 4.79 -9.78
C ALA A 400 -40.14 3.97 -8.63
N ILE A 401 -39.49 2.89 -8.19
CA ILE A 401 -40.03 1.98 -7.16
C ILE A 401 -39.68 2.48 -5.75
N LEU A 402 -38.45 2.97 -5.57
CA LEU A 402 -37.88 3.26 -4.25
C LEU A 402 -37.78 4.74 -3.90
N GLN A 403 -38.01 5.65 -4.85
CA GLN A 403 -37.79 7.10 -4.67
C GLN A 403 -38.55 7.64 -3.45
N GLU A 404 -39.88 7.51 -3.40
CA GLU A 404 -40.70 8.08 -2.31
C GLU A 404 -40.27 7.52 -0.94
N ARG A 405 -39.93 6.23 -0.90
CA ARG A 405 -39.45 5.57 0.32
C ARG A 405 -38.07 6.07 0.74
N ALA A 406 -37.19 6.32 -0.22
CA ALA A 406 -35.88 6.90 0.02
C ALA A 406 -36.01 8.31 0.59
N GLU A 407 -36.96 9.13 0.09
CA GLU A 407 -37.23 10.47 0.64
C GLU A 407 -37.69 10.40 2.11
N ARG A 408 -38.64 9.51 2.43
CA ARG A 408 -39.11 9.29 3.81
C ARG A 408 -37.99 8.81 4.72
N PHE A 409 -37.21 7.83 4.27
CA PHE A 409 -36.08 7.29 5.03
C PHE A 409 -35.02 8.36 5.30
N LEU A 410 -34.57 9.09 4.28
CA LEU A 410 -33.54 10.14 4.41
C LEU A 410 -34.01 11.30 5.28
N THR A 411 -35.29 11.65 5.21
CA THR A 411 -35.91 12.64 6.11
C THR A 411 -35.88 12.19 7.56
N SER A 412 -36.10 10.90 7.83
CA SER A 412 -36.07 10.34 9.20
C SER A 412 -34.68 10.31 9.86
N VAL A 413 -33.61 10.40 9.06
CA VAL A 413 -32.21 10.39 9.52
C VAL A 413 -31.55 11.77 9.49
N LYS A 414 -32.29 12.81 9.10
CA LYS A 414 -31.81 14.21 9.12
C LYS A 414 -31.26 14.58 10.51
N GLY A 415 -30.09 15.22 10.55
CA GLY A 415 -29.38 15.55 11.80
C GLY A 415 -28.53 14.41 12.39
N LYS A 416 -28.50 13.21 11.79
CA LYS A 416 -27.71 12.06 12.25
C LYS A 416 -26.55 11.71 11.31
N TRP A 417 -26.23 12.56 10.33
CA TRP A 417 -25.27 12.24 9.28
C TRP A 417 -23.82 12.48 9.69
N ILE A 418 -23.59 13.49 10.53
CA ILE A 418 -22.25 13.92 10.91
C ILE A 418 -21.87 13.30 12.25
N ASP A 419 -20.83 12.48 12.18
CA ASP A 419 -20.02 12.07 13.31
C ASP A 419 -18.59 12.50 13.00
N LEU A 420 -18.10 13.53 13.69
CA LEU A 420 -16.82 14.18 13.39
C LEU A 420 -15.61 13.27 13.66
N GLU A 421 -15.80 12.19 14.39
CA GLU A 421 -14.76 11.20 14.69
C GLU A 421 -14.56 10.18 13.57
N LEU A 422 -15.49 10.08 12.61
CA LEU A 422 -15.44 9.11 11.52
C LEU A 422 -14.75 9.66 10.27
N PRO A 423 -13.62 9.07 9.82
CA PRO A 423 -12.92 9.48 8.59
C PRO A 423 -13.78 9.44 7.33
N GLU A 424 -14.76 8.54 7.28
CA GLU A 424 -15.63 8.33 6.13
C GLU A 424 -16.52 9.56 5.84
N ASN A 425 -16.74 10.44 6.83
CA ASN A 425 -17.46 11.71 6.64
C ASN A 425 -16.68 12.76 5.85
N TYR A 426 -15.37 12.56 5.71
CA TYR A 426 -14.45 13.48 5.03
C TYR A 426 -14.09 12.99 3.62
N VAL A 427 -14.95 12.16 3.02
CA VAL A 427 -14.75 11.60 1.68
C VAL A 427 -15.36 12.53 0.63
N TYR A 428 -14.53 13.03 -0.28
CA TYR A 428 -14.95 13.98 -1.31
C TYR A 428 -16.17 13.50 -2.14
N THR A 429 -16.14 12.25 -2.62
CA THR A 429 -17.23 11.73 -3.48
C THR A 429 -18.56 11.63 -2.72
N PHE A 430 -18.50 11.32 -1.42
CA PHE A 430 -19.67 11.30 -0.56
C PHE A 430 -20.23 12.72 -0.39
N SER A 431 -19.38 13.70 -0.04
CA SER A 431 -19.81 15.10 0.08
C SER A 431 -20.40 15.64 -1.22
N LYS A 432 -19.83 15.25 -2.38
CA LYS A 432 -20.36 15.57 -3.71
C LYS A 432 -21.78 15.03 -3.95
N MET A 433 -22.14 13.90 -3.35
CA MET A 433 -23.51 13.40 -3.40
C MET A 433 -24.43 14.19 -2.46
N CYS A 434 -23.98 14.46 -1.23
CA CYS A 434 -24.75 15.21 -0.23
C CYS A 434 -25.17 16.60 -0.73
N ILE A 435 -24.25 17.35 -1.35
CA ILE A 435 -24.54 18.70 -1.87
C ILE A 435 -25.61 18.72 -2.99
N LYS A 436 -25.88 17.59 -3.64
CA LYS A 436 -26.93 17.47 -4.66
C LYS A 436 -28.31 17.24 -4.05
N LEU A 437 -28.37 16.89 -2.78
CA LEU A 437 -29.59 16.55 -2.05
C LEU A 437 -29.70 17.37 -0.73
N PRO A 438 -29.53 18.70 -0.77
CA PRO A 438 -29.41 19.53 0.44
C PRO A 438 -30.64 19.48 1.36
N GLN A 439 -31.82 19.12 0.84
CA GLN A 439 -33.07 19.09 1.58
C GLN A 439 -33.09 18.07 2.74
N PHE A 440 -32.31 16.99 2.63
CA PHE A 440 -32.25 15.92 3.65
C PHE A 440 -31.21 16.16 4.75
N PHE A 441 -30.58 17.33 4.73
CA PHE A 441 -29.57 17.74 5.70
C PHE A 441 -30.04 18.99 6.46
N THR A 442 -29.55 19.17 7.67
CA THR A 442 -29.65 20.44 8.41
C THR A 442 -28.72 21.49 7.82
N ASP A 443 -28.92 22.77 8.14
CA ASP A 443 -28.07 23.86 7.62
C ASP A 443 -26.59 23.67 8.01
N ASN A 444 -26.35 23.20 9.25
CA ASN A 444 -25.02 22.86 9.73
C ASN A 444 -24.41 21.68 8.95
N GLU A 445 -25.21 20.66 8.63
CA GLU A 445 -24.74 19.51 7.85
C GLU A 445 -24.41 19.90 6.40
N ASN A 446 -25.26 20.73 5.79
CA ASN A 446 -25.02 21.27 4.44
C ASN A 446 -23.73 22.08 4.39
N LEU A 447 -23.51 22.98 5.37
CA LEU A 447 -22.30 23.77 5.46
C LEU A 447 -21.05 22.89 5.60
N PHE A 448 -21.12 21.84 6.41
CA PHE A 448 -20.03 20.87 6.54
C PHE A 448 -19.72 20.16 5.22
N PHE A 449 -20.73 19.61 4.52
CA PHE A 449 -20.48 18.92 3.26
C PHE A 449 -19.99 19.87 2.16
N GLN A 450 -20.44 21.12 2.16
CA GLN A 450 -19.94 22.15 1.26
C GLN A 450 -18.46 22.46 1.53
N LYS A 451 -18.04 22.53 2.80
CA LYS A 451 -16.63 22.68 3.20
C LYS A 451 -15.76 21.56 2.63
N ILE A 452 -16.14 20.31 2.89
CA ILE A 452 -15.39 19.13 2.45
C ILE A 452 -15.36 19.05 0.92
N TYR A 453 -16.47 19.40 0.27
CA TYR A 453 -16.56 19.45 -1.19
C TYR A 453 -15.61 20.48 -1.80
N THR A 454 -15.58 21.71 -1.30
CA THR A 454 -14.70 22.77 -1.83
C THR A 454 -13.23 22.40 -1.67
N VAL A 455 -12.81 21.94 -0.49
CA VAL A 455 -11.42 21.56 -0.20
C VAL A 455 -11.01 20.31 -0.99
N GLY A 456 -11.88 19.30 -1.05
CA GLY A 456 -11.61 18.10 -1.85
C GLY A 456 -11.55 18.41 -3.34
N GLY A 457 -12.39 19.33 -3.83
CA GLY A 457 -12.38 19.82 -5.19
C GLY A 457 -11.07 20.54 -5.53
N LEU A 458 -10.52 21.34 -4.61
CA LEU A 458 -9.19 21.94 -4.75
C LEU A 458 -8.09 20.88 -4.89
N LYS A 459 -8.10 19.87 -4.03
CA LYS A 459 -7.10 18.79 -4.08
C LYS A 459 -7.16 18.01 -5.39
N ILE A 460 -8.36 17.69 -5.88
CA ILE A 460 -8.56 16.96 -7.16
C ILE A 460 -8.13 17.80 -8.36
N ASN A 461 -8.37 19.11 -8.30
CA ASN A 461 -8.00 20.04 -9.36
C ASN A 461 -6.57 20.57 -9.26
N ALA A 462 -5.73 20.06 -8.35
CA ALA A 462 -4.36 20.55 -8.15
C ALA A 462 -3.51 20.60 -9.42
N ALA A 463 -3.65 19.60 -10.30
CA ALA A 463 -2.93 19.50 -11.58
C ALA A 463 -3.68 20.11 -12.76
N THR A 464 -4.95 20.54 -12.57
CA THR A 464 -5.77 21.15 -13.63
C THR A 464 -5.20 22.52 -14.00
N HIS A 465 -5.11 22.80 -15.29
CA HIS A 465 -4.57 24.06 -15.80
C HIS A 465 -5.67 25.11 -15.95
N VAL A 466 -5.32 26.34 -15.59
CA VAL A 466 -6.12 27.55 -15.88
C VAL A 466 -5.30 28.50 -16.74
N ILE A 467 -5.98 29.32 -17.55
CA ILE A 467 -5.31 30.22 -18.50
C ILE A 467 -4.98 31.55 -17.82
N VAL A 468 -3.69 31.79 -17.61
CA VAL A 468 -3.16 33.01 -17.02
C VAL A 468 -2.58 33.90 -18.12
N LYS A 469 -3.13 35.09 -18.27
CA LYS A 469 -2.59 36.15 -19.13
C LYS A 469 -1.52 36.91 -18.38
N GLN A 470 -0.30 36.89 -18.89
CA GLN A 470 0.81 37.63 -18.30
C GLN A 470 1.71 38.26 -19.37
N PRO A 471 2.53 39.25 -18.99
CA PRO A 471 3.49 39.87 -19.91
C PRO A 471 4.51 38.83 -20.40
N PHE A 472 4.93 38.91 -21.66
CA PHE A 472 5.94 38.00 -22.21
C PHE A 472 7.25 37.99 -21.39
N SER A 473 7.93 36.84 -21.32
CA SER A 473 9.27 36.71 -20.76
C SER A 473 10.24 36.35 -21.88
N PRO A 474 11.20 37.21 -22.23
CA PRO A 474 12.12 36.95 -23.32
C PRO A 474 13.06 35.80 -22.98
N THR A 475 13.39 34.97 -23.99
CA THR A 475 14.45 33.97 -23.87
C THR A 475 15.73 34.50 -24.51
N ILE A 476 16.88 34.14 -23.97
CA ILE A 476 18.17 34.72 -24.40
C ILE A 476 18.45 34.57 -25.90
N MET A 477 17.95 33.50 -26.54
CA MET A 477 18.15 33.25 -27.97
C MET A 477 17.26 34.10 -28.88
N GLN A 478 16.21 34.70 -28.33
CA GLN A 478 15.26 35.52 -29.09
C GLN A 478 15.74 36.97 -29.17
N ILE A 479 15.58 37.55 -30.35
CA ILE A 479 15.84 38.97 -30.60
C ILE A 479 14.50 39.71 -30.45
N HIS A 480 14.52 40.78 -29.66
CA HIS A 480 13.35 41.58 -29.33
C HIS A 480 13.55 43.03 -29.78
N LYS A 481 12.46 43.71 -30.13
CA LYS A 481 12.50 45.15 -30.41
C LYS A 481 12.90 45.91 -29.15
N ASP A 482 13.78 46.89 -29.30
CA ASP A 482 14.37 47.62 -28.18
C ASP A 482 14.49 49.12 -28.46
N ILE A 483 14.55 49.92 -27.40
CA ILE A 483 14.82 51.35 -27.46
C ILE A 483 16.31 51.54 -27.22
N LYS A 484 17.05 51.92 -28.26
CA LYS A 484 18.50 52.16 -28.20
C LYS A 484 18.85 53.65 -28.31
N ALA A 485 20.01 54.01 -27.79
CA ALA A 485 20.60 55.34 -27.89
C ALA A 485 22.11 55.23 -28.22
N GLU A 486 22.65 56.23 -28.93
CA GLU A 486 24.08 56.30 -29.24
C GLU A 486 24.89 56.76 -28.01
N CYS A 487 25.97 56.05 -27.70
CA CYS A 487 26.91 56.44 -26.65
C CYS A 487 27.90 57.52 -27.15
N LYS A 488 27.96 58.71 -26.56
CA LYS A 488 28.91 59.79 -26.91
C LYS A 488 30.39 59.46 -26.69
N THR A 489 30.74 58.45 -25.89
CA THR A 489 32.15 58.09 -25.64
C THR A 489 32.68 57.06 -26.62
N CYS A 490 31.89 56.03 -26.97
CA CYS A 490 32.33 54.97 -27.89
C CYS A 490 31.60 54.97 -29.24
N HIS A 491 30.59 55.82 -29.41
CA HIS A 491 29.74 55.95 -30.61
C HIS A 491 28.97 54.68 -30.99
N ILE A 492 28.89 53.69 -30.09
CA ILE A 492 28.11 52.47 -30.30
C ILE A 492 26.67 52.70 -29.85
N ILE A 493 25.70 52.36 -30.70
CA ILE A 493 24.26 52.36 -30.39
C ILE A 493 23.94 51.18 -29.48
N ARG A 494 23.41 51.45 -28.27
CA ARG A 494 23.11 50.43 -27.26
C ARG A 494 21.73 50.59 -26.65
N SER A 495 21.21 49.50 -26.10
CA SER A 495 19.96 49.52 -25.32
C SER A 495 19.99 50.59 -24.23
N THR A 496 18.92 51.37 -24.12
CA THR A 496 18.72 52.33 -23.03
C THR A 496 18.76 51.69 -21.65
N THR A 497 18.51 50.37 -21.55
CA THR A 497 18.64 49.61 -20.29
C THR A 497 20.08 49.46 -19.81
N LEU A 498 21.07 49.78 -20.65
CA LEU A 498 22.51 49.74 -20.36
C LEU A 498 23.10 51.12 -20.07
N PHE A 499 22.27 52.16 -19.97
CA PHE A 499 22.70 53.51 -19.62
C PHE A 499 22.48 53.72 -18.11
N PRO A 500 23.55 54.08 -17.38
CA PRO A 500 23.48 54.17 -15.94
C PRO A 500 23.02 55.53 -15.43
N ASP A 501 22.73 56.57 -16.24
CA ASP A 501 21.99 57.76 -15.78
C ASP A 501 20.97 58.28 -16.81
N VAL A 502 19.88 58.92 -16.36
CA VAL A 502 18.97 59.65 -17.26
C VAL A 502 19.71 60.84 -17.84
N GLY A 503 19.79 60.93 -19.16
CA GLY A 503 20.46 62.05 -19.85
C GLY A 503 21.99 61.93 -19.91
N THR A 504 22.62 60.97 -19.21
CA THR A 504 24.02 60.65 -19.54
C THR A 504 24.05 59.98 -20.90
N SER A 505 24.97 60.47 -21.72
CA SER A 505 25.13 59.98 -23.07
C SER A 505 26.16 58.86 -23.13
N CYS A 506 26.49 58.22 -22.01
CA CYS A 506 27.55 57.23 -21.88
C CYS A 506 26.98 55.89 -21.43
N CYS A 507 27.26 54.81 -22.16
CA CYS A 507 26.81 53.47 -21.77
C CYS A 507 27.64 52.90 -20.61
N ALA A 508 27.09 51.92 -19.88
CA ALA A 508 27.75 51.27 -18.74
C ALA A 508 29.12 50.66 -19.09
N PHE A 509 29.31 50.18 -20.33
CA PHE A 509 30.60 49.64 -20.79
C PHE A 509 31.73 50.68 -20.86
N CYS A 510 31.40 51.96 -21.00
CA CYS A 510 32.37 53.06 -21.00
C CYS A 510 32.69 53.55 -19.59
N LEU A 511 31.82 53.28 -18.62
CA LEU A 511 32.00 53.62 -17.21
C LEU A 511 32.61 52.47 -16.39
N ASP A 512 32.63 51.27 -16.97
CA ASP A 512 33.17 50.07 -16.36
C ASP A 512 34.71 50.09 -16.27
N ARG A 513 35.24 49.62 -15.13
CA ARG A 513 36.68 49.62 -14.80
C ARG A 513 37.48 48.58 -15.60
N TYR A 514 36.81 47.71 -16.37
CA TYR A 514 37.42 46.62 -17.14
C TYR A 514 37.63 46.93 -18.63
N ASN A 515 37.50 48.19 -19.05
CA ASN A 515 37.86 48.66 -20.39
C ASN A 515 37.09 47.97 -21.54
N LEU A 516 35.83 47.59 -21.30
CA LEU A 516 34.96 46.90 -22.27
C LEU A 516 34.33 47.82 -23.34
N LYS A 517 34.79 49.08 -23.42
CA LYS A 517 34.24 50.15 -24.27
C LYS A 517 34.11 49.82 -25.75
N TYR A 518 34.93 48.91 -26.28
CA TYR A 518 34.93 48.49 -27.70
C TYR A 518 34.16 47.19 -27.98
N THR A 519 33.40 46.66 -27.02
CA THR A 519 32.61 45.44 -27.29
C THR A 519 31.55 45.73 -28.36
N PRO A 520 31.59 45.09 -29.55
CA PRO A 520 30.61 45.37 -30.60
C PRO A 520 29.22 44.93 -30.17
N GLU A 521 28.19 45.63 -30.66
CA GLU A 521 26.80 45.21 -30.49
C GLU A 521 26.52 43.97 -31.33
N THR A 522 25.65 43.08 -30.86
CA THR A 522 25.35 41.80 -31.54
C THR A 522 24.07 41.81 -32.36
N CYS A 523 23.27 42.88 -32.24
CA CYS A 523 21.97 43.06 -32.89
C CYS A 523 21.88 44.40 -33.65
N SER A 524 20.85 44.54 -34.49
CA SER A 524 20.54 45.80 -35.21
C SER A 524 20.22 46.97 -34.28
N ASP A 525 20.14 48.19 -34.84
CA ASP A 525 19.93 49.43 -34.09
C ASP A 525 18.56 49.52 -33.37
N ASP A 526 17.61 48.65 -33.73
CA ASP A 526 16.25 48.60 -33.20
C ASP A 526 15.94 47.31 -32.42
N SER A 527 16.95 46.46 -32.17
CA SER A 527 16.74 45.17 -31.54
C SER A 527 17.85 44.74 -30.59
N SER A 528 17.50 43.97 -29.56
CA SER A 528 18.44 43.46 -28.55
C SER A 528 18.07 42.05 -28.11
N HIS A 529 19.06 41.29 -27.65
CA HIS A 529 18.81 40.12 -26.81
C HIS A 529 18.39 40.59 -25.41
N LEU A 530 17.09 40.51 -25.11
CA LEU A 530 16.55 40.87 -23.80
C LEU A 530 16.51 39.64 -22.89
N VAL A 531 16.79 39.85 -21.60
CA VAL A 531 16.64 38.81 -20.57
C VAL A 531 15.91 39.37 -19.37
N GLN A 532 15.29 38.48 -18.59
CA GLN A 532 14.60 38.83 -17.36
C GLN A 532 15.45 38.50 -16.13
N CYS A 533 15.68 39.50 -15.27
CA CYS A 533 16.38 39.27 -14.00
C CYS A 533 15.57 38.35 -13.06
N LYS A 534 16.17 37.28 -12.54
CA LYS A 534 15.54 36.31 -11.62
C LYS A 534 15.05 36.92 -10.28
N ILE A 535 15.67 38.01 -9.85
CA ILE A 535 15.39 38.65 -8.55
C ILE A 535 14.33 39.73 -8.70
N CYS A 536 14.64 40.81 -9.44
CA CYS A 536 13.75 41.97 -9.56
C CYS A 536 12.74 41.88 -10.71
N THR A 537 12.76 40.82 -11.53
CA THR A 537 11.88 40.60 -12.70
C THR A 537 11.99 41.63 -13.83
N CYS A 538 12.91 42.60 -13.74
CA CYS A 538 13.10 43.63 -14.76
C CYS A 538 13.83 43.08 -15.99
N LEU A 539 13.45 43.56 -17.16
CA LEU A 539 14.05 43.28 -18.45
C LEU A 539 15.23 44.20 -18.72
N TYR A 540 16.31 43.64 -19.26
CA TYR A 540 17.49 44.38 -19.69
C TYR A 540 18.18 43.68 -20.85
N ALA A 541 18.95 44.43 -21.63
CA ALA A 541 19.67 43.89 -22.78
C ALA A 541 20.98 43.21 -22.37
N VAL A 542 21.36 42.17 -23.13
CA VAL A 542 22.63 41.47 -23.00
C VAL A 542 23.34 41.49 -24.35
N VAL A 543 24.50 42.14 -24.39
CA VAL A 543 25.31 42.26 -25.61
C VAL A 543 26.02 40.93 -25.93
N GLN A 544 26.79 40.41 -24.98
CA GLN A 544 27.53 39.15 -25.14
C GLN A 544 26.69 37.94 -24.69
N TYR A 545 25.52 37.74 -25.32
CA TYR A 545 24.55 36.71 -24.92
C TYR A 545 25.14 35.29 -24.90
N ASN A 546 26.04 34.95 -25.84
CA ASN A 546 26.74 33.67 -25.92
C ASN A 546 27.62 33.34 -24.68
N LYS A 547 27.95 34.34 -23.86
CA LYS A 547 28.76 34.14 -22.63
C LYS A 547 27.89 34.02 -21.38
N LEU A 548 26.58 34.20 -21.46
CA LEU A 548 25.69 34.13 -20.31
C LEU A 548 25.35 32.67 -19.99
N ASN A 549 26.23 32.03 -19.22
CA ASN A 549 26.10 30.61 -18.81
C ASN A 549 25.40 30.42 -17.44
N ALA A 550 24.81 31.48 -16.91
CA ALA A 550 24.12 31.47 -15.61
C ALA A 550 22.75 32.14 -15.72
N GLU A 551 21.89 31.93 -14.74
CA GLU A 551 20.58 32.60 -14.69
C GLU A 551 20.75 34.13 -14.71
N PRO A 552 19.98 34.85 -15.53
CA PRO A 552 20.15 36.29 -15.67
C PRO A 552 19.91 37.03 -14.34
N LYS A 553 20.89 37.84 -13.95
CA LYS A 553 20.86 38.69 -12.76
C LYS A 553 21.43 40.05 -13.16
N CYS A 554 20.60 41.10 -13.06
CA CYS A 554 21.01 42.45 -13.41
C CYS A 554 22.05 43.01 -12.44
N PHE A 555 22.75 44.07 -12.86
CA PHE A 555 23.78 44.74 -12.07
C PHE A 555 23.32 45.09 -10.64
N TYR A 556 22.20 45.81 -10.50
CA TYR A 556 21.69 46.23 -9.18
C TYR A 556 21.44 45.06 -8.23
N CYS A 557 20.82 43.98 -8.72
CA CYS A 557 20.60 42.81 -7.88
C CYS A 557 21.90 42.07 -7.54
N ARG A 558 22.97 42.19 -8.35
CA ARG A 558 24.32 41.67 -8.01
C ARG A 558 24.92 42.47 -6.87
N GLU A 559 24.77 43.78 -6.91
CA GLU A 559 25.21 44.71 -5.86
C GLU A 559 24.25 44.79 -4.66
N LEU A 560 23.19 43.98 -4.62
CA LEU A 560 22.14 44.00 -3.59
C LEU A 560 21.42 45.36 -3.44
N VAL A 561 21.40 46.17 -4.50
CA VAL A 561 20.70 47.46 -4.58
C VAL A 561 19.36 47.31 -5.29
N LYS A 562 18.37 48.13 -4.92
CA LYS A 562 17.05 48.17 -5.57
C LYS A 562 17.20 48.61 -7.03
N ALA A 563 16.83 47.74 -7.96
CA ALA A 563 16.89 48.04 -9.39
C ALA A 563 15.85 49.12 -9.75
N PRO A 564 16.26 50.24 -10.37
CA PRO A 564 15.34 51.24 -10.88
C PRO A 564 14.69 50.71 -12.18
N TYR A 565 13.41 50.98 -12.38
CA TYR A 565 12.65 50.43 -13.50
C TYR A 565 11.53 51.34 -13.98
N ARG A 566 11.20 51.26 -15.28
CA ARG A 566 9.97 51.78 -15.87
C ARG A 566 9.02 50.64 -16.19
N ARG A 567 7.73 50.82 -15.89
CA ARG A 567 6.67 49.84 -16.19
C ARG A 567 5.98 50.21 -17.49
N CYS A 568 5.90 49.28 -18.44
CA CYS A 568 5.18 49.52 -19.68
C CYS A 568 3.66 49.55 -19.42
N THR A 569 2.96 50.59 -19.88
CA THR A 569 1.48 50.68 -19.75
C THR A 569 0.74 49.68 -20.64
N GLY A 570 1.34 49.28 -21.77
CA GLY A 570 0.76 48.32 -22.71
C GLY A 570 0.84 46.86 -22.26
N CYS A 571 2.04 46.40 -21.83
CA CYS A 571 2.25 45.00 -21.45
C CYS A 571 2.56 44.78 -19.98
N ASN A 572 2.68 45.81 -19.13
CA ASN A 572 3.02 45.70 -17.71
C ASN A 572 4.41 45.10 -17.37
N ASN A 573 5.27 44.84 -18.38
CA ASN A 573 6.67 44.45 -18.12
C ASN A 573 7.46 45.63 -17.52
N LYS A 574 8.39 45.29 -16.61
CA LYS A 574 9.34 46.24 -16.01
C LYS A 574 10.64 46.21 -16.81
N TYR A 575 11.12 47.36 -17.25
CA TYR A 575 12.41 47.51 -17.93
C TYR A 575 13.37 48.25 -17.01
N ILE A 576 14.62 47.79 -16.92
CA ILE A 576 15.64 48.52 -16.15
C ILE A 576 15.77 49.91 -16.76
N HIS A 577 15.60 50.90 -15.91
CA HIS A 577 15.73 52.29 -16.25
C HIS A 577 16.32 52.99 -15.05
N TYR A 578 17.43 53.68 -15.22
CA TYR A 578 18.05 54.39 -14.12
C TYR A 578 17.47 55.78 -13.97
N ASP A 579 17.20 56.20 -12.73
CA ASP A 579 16.94 57.57 -12.30
C ASP A 579 17.64 57.75 -10.95
N SER A 580 18.63 58.65 -10.83
CA SER A 580 19.42 58.85 -9.60
C SER A 580 19.01 60.05 -8.77
N THR A 581 17.98 60.77 -9.18
CA THR A 581 17.52 61.93 -8.41
C THR A 581 16.12 61.66 -7.85
N GLU A 582 16.10 61.22 -6.59
CA GLU A 582 14.98 61.15 -5.64
C GLU A 582 14.25 59.80 -5.42
N PRO A 583 13.84 59.52 -4.15
CA PRO A 583 13.26 58.24 -3.77
C PRO A 583 11.88 58.05 -4.39
N ILE A 584 11.68 56.85 -4.94
CA ILE A 584 10.42 56.30 -5.45
C ILE A 584 9.25 56.64 -4.52
N GLN A 585 8.51 57.71 -4.85
CA GLN A 585 7.11 57.81 -4.50
C GLN A 585 6.32 57.10 -5.59
N ASN A 586 5.59 56.07 -5.20
CA ASN A 586 4.63 55.36 -6.05
C ASN A 586 3.41 56.26 -6.30
N ASN A 587 3.56 57.39 -6.99
CA ASN A 587 2.43 58.21 -7.38
C ASN A 587 2.32 58.28 -8.91
N ASP A 588 1.08 58.01 -9.35
CA ASP A 588 0.58 58.01 -10.71
C ASP A 588 0.63 59.40 -11.37
N GLU A 589 1.82 59.93 -11.63
CA GLU A 589 1.98 61.05 -12.57
C GLU A 589 2.43 60.52 -13.96
N GLU A 590 1.41 60.16 -14.73
CA GLU A 590 1.21 60.28 -16.18
C GLU A 590 2.39 60.20 -17.19
N TYR A 591 3.46 59.45 -16.92
CA TYR A 591 4.36 59.00 -17.99
C TYR A 591 3.88 57.69 -18.61
N THR A 592 3.22 57.79 -19.76
CA THR A 592 2.77 56.67 -20.60
C THR A 592 3.93 55.95 -21.29
N PHE A 593 4.79 55.27 -20.52
CA PHE A 593 5.88 54.50 -21.11
C PHE A 593 5.34 53.27 -21.86
N LEU A 594 5.53 53.25 -23.18
CA LEU A 594 5.35 52.06 -24.02
C LEU A 594 6.72 51.49 -24.40
N CYS A 595 6.95 50.20 -24.18
CA CYS A 595 8.18 49.55 -24.62
C CYS A 595 8.19 49.38 -26.15
N ALA A 596 9.37 49.26 -26.77
CA ALA A 596 9.51 49.11 -28.23
C ALA A 596 8.63 47.98 -28.81
N GLU A 597 8.52 46.86 -28.11
CA GLU A 597 7.62 45.76 -28.50
C GLU A 597 6.14 46.17 -28.56
N CYS A 598 5.65 46.95 -27.60
CA CYS A 598 4.26 47.44 -27.59
C CYS A 598 4.03 48.62 -28.53
N GLN A 599 5.09 49.36 -28.88
CA GLN A 599 5.03 50.41 -29.90
C GLN A 599 4.94 49.80 -31.30
N TYR A 600 5.70 48.73 -31.54
CA TYR A 600 5.80 48.07 -32.84
C TYR A 600 4.68 47.05 -33.07
N TYR A 601 4.35 46.24 -32.06
CA TYR A 601 3.25 45.29 -32.08
C TYR A 601 2.11 45.78 -31.18
N SER A 602 0.86 45.66 -31.64
CA SER A 602 -0.32 45.89 -30.77
C SER A 602 -0.17 45.15 -29.44
N THR A 603 -0.62 45.75 -28.33
CA THR A 603 -0.51 45.23 -26.94
C THR A 603 -0.92 43.76 -26.76
N ASN A 604 -1.82 43.24 -27.59
CA ASN A 604 -2.24 41.84 -27.57
C ASN A 604 -1.13 40.83 -27.93
N LYS A 605 -0.05 41.23 -28.61
CA LYS A 605 1.08 40.32 -28.96
C LYS A 605 2.17 40.24 -27.89
N THR A 606 2.19 41.17 -26.94
CA THR A 606 3.16 41.20 -25.83
C THR A 606 2.59 40.58 -24.54
N ILE A 607 1.33 40.15 -24.58
CA ILE A 607 0.66 39.34 -23.56
C ILE A 607 0.61 37.90 -24.06
N VAL A 608 0.96 36.96 -23.19
CA VAL A 608 0.96 35.52 -23.50
C VAL A 608 0.00 34.78 -22.59
N ASP A 609 -0.73 33.84 -23.18
CA ASP A 609 -1.57 32.89 -22.47
C ASP A 609 -0.68 31.75 -21.96
N ILE A 610 -0.67 31.55 -20.64
CA ILE A 610 0.13 30.52 -19.99
C ILE A 610 -0.80 29.61 -19.21
N HIS A 611 -0.72 28.32 -19.53
CA HIS A 611 -1.44 27.28 -18.80
C HIS A 611 -0.71 27.01 -17.48
N VAL A 612 -1.36 27.36 -16.36
CA VAL A 612 -0.78 27.25 -15.01
C VAL A 612 -1.58 26.24 -14.19
N PRO A 613 -0.94 25.25 -13.54
CA PRO A 613 -1.62 24.36 -12.61
C PRO A 613 -2.20 25.14 -11.43
N ILE A 614 -3.43 24.80 -11.03
CA ILE A 614 -4.12 25.43 -9.89
C ILE A 614 -3.29 25.34 -8.60
N SER A 615 -2.54 24.25 -8.37
CA SER A 615 -1.65 24.12 -7.20
C SER A 615 -0.55 25.19 -7.16
N THR A 616 0.07 25.50 -8.30
CA THR A 616 1.09 26.55 -8.41
C THR A 616 0.47 27.93 -8.17
N LEU A 617 -0.73 28.16 -8.70
CA LEU A 617 -1.45 29.42 -8.51
C LEU A 617 -1.83 29.64 -7.04
N ILE A 618 -2.35 28.62 -6.36
CA ILE A 618 -2.73 28.67 -4.95
C ILE A 618 -1.52 28.88 -4.06
N ASN A 619 -0.41 28.16 -4.31
CA ASN A 619 0.81 28.33 -3.52
C ASN A 619 1.41 29.74 -3.64
N ALA A 620 1.23 30.42 -4.78
CA ALA A 620 1.67 31.79 -4.98
C ALA A 620 0.70 32.85 -4.41
N ASN A 621 -0.59 32.52 -4.22
CA ASN A 621 -1.67 33.46 -3.87
C ASN A 621 -2.60 32.92 -2.79
N LYS A 622 -2.06 32.23 -1.76
CA LYS A 622 -2.84 31.50 -0.76
C LYS A 622 -3.94 32.36 -0.13
N THR A 623 -3.59 33.56 0.35
CA THR A 623 -4.51 34.47 1.03
C THR A 623 -5.69 34.85 0.16
N GLN A 624 -5.44 35.32 -1.07
CA GLN A 624 -6.47 35.83 -1.98
C GLN A 624 -7.42 34.71 -2.45
N LEU A 625 -6.87 33.54 -2.79
CA LEU A 625 -7.68 32.42 -3.27
C LEU A 625 -8.50 31.79 -2.15
N PHE A 626 -7.95 31.69 -0.94
CA PHE A 626 -8.70 31.17 0.20
C PHE A 626 -9.81 32.12 0.64
N GLU A 627 -9.56 33.43 0.62
CA GLU A 627 -10.60 34.44 0.84
C GLU A 627 -11.73 34.30 -0.18
N TYR A 628 -11.40 34.24 -1.48
CA TYR A 628 -12.39 34.09 -2.56
C TYR A 628 -13.22 32.80 -2.45
N LEU A 629 -12.59 31.69 -2.01
CA LEU A 629 -13.26 30.41 -1.81
C LEU A 629 -13.96 30.30 -0.45
N LYS A 630 -13.92 31.35 0.38
CA LYS A 630 -14.45 31.39 1.76
C LYS A 630 -13.86 30.30 2.67
N ILE A 631 -12.57 30.01 2.49
CA ILE A 631 -11.83 29.03 3.27
C ILE A 631 -10.84 29.76 4.17
N LYS A 632 -10.80 29.39 5.44
CA LYS A 632 -9.72 29.75 6.37
C LYS A 632 -8.94 28.49 6.70
N ILE A 633 -7.63 28.51 6.46
CA ILE A 633 -6.73 27.42 6.84
C ILE A 633 -5.83 27.91 7.97
N LYS A 634 -5.89 27.23 9.11
CA LYS A 634 -4.98 27.41 10.24
C LYS A 634 -3.63 26.78 9.86
N ASP A 635 -2.54 27.46 10.20
CA ASP A 635 -1.15 27.09 9.90
C ASP A 635 -0.76 27.20 8.41
N ASN A 636 0.53 27.32 8.13
CA ASN A 636 1.07 27.35 6.76
C ASN A 636 1.22 25.92 6.19
N ILE A 637 0.10 25.29 5.86
CA ILE A 637 0.05 23.91 5.35
C ILE A 637 0.19 23.90 3.82
N ASP A 638 0.85 22.87 3.30
CA ASP A 638 0.73 22.50 1.89
C ASP A 638 -0.51 21.61 1.69
N LEU A 639 -1.59 22.22 1.18
CA LEU A 639 -2.86 21.55 0.95
C LEU A 639 -2.75 20.40 -0.07
N PHE A 640 -1.76 20.43 -0.96
CA PHE A 640 -1.61 19.47 -2.07
C PHE A 640 -0.68 18.30 -1.74
N SER A 641 -0.05 18.31 -0.57
CA SER A 641 0.73 17.19 -0.07
C SER A 641 -0.14 15.93 0.14
N THR A 642 0.48 14.76 -0.04
CA THR A 642 -0.10 13.43 0.24
C THR A 642 -0.28 13.16 1.73
N GLU A 643 0.41 13.90 2.59
CA GLU A 643 0.34 13.72 4.05
C GLU A 643 -1.02 14.13 4.64
N TRP A 644 -1.67 15.13 4.02
CA TRP A 644 -2.88 15.77 4.51
C TRP A 644 -4.12 15.22 3.82
N SER A 645 -4.72 14.17 4.39
CA SER A 645 -6.07 13.73 4.02
C SER A 645 -7.12 14.76 4.48
N LEU A 646 -8.31 14.74 3.87
CA LEU A 646 -9.42 15.62 4.29
C LEU A 646 -9.78 15.43 5.77
N PHE A 647 -9.67 14.20 6.29
CA PHE A 647 -9.87 13.91 7.71
C PHE A 647 -8.81 14.57 8.61
N LYS A 648 -7.52 14.49 8.24
CA LYS A 648 -6.44 15.16 8.99
C LYS A 648 -6.55 16.68 8.98
N LEU A 649 -7.29 17.25 8.03
CA LEU A 649 -7.54 18.68 7.90
C LEU A 649 -8.77 19.16 8.71
N LYS A 650 -9.48 18.26 9.42
CA LYS A 650 -10.77 18.56 10.08
C LYS A 650 -10.74 19.81 10.97
N ASP A 651 -9.72 19.92 11.83
CA ASP A 651 -9.57 20.99 12.83
C ASP A 651 -8.82 22.21 12.29
N LYS A 652 -8.28 22.09 11.07
CA LYS A 652 -7.38 23.07 10.45
C LYS A 652 -8.07 23.93 9.40
N ILE A 653 -9.26 23.55 8.98
CA ILE A 653 -10.04 24.29 7.98
C ILE A 653 -11.26 24.87 8.68
N GLU A 654 -11.63 26.10 8.37
CA GLU A 654 -12.88 26.74 8.75
C GLU A 654 -13.51 27.36 7.50
N LEU A 655 -14.84 27.34 7.39
CA LEU A 655 -15.52 28.14 6.36
C LEU A 655 -15.83 29.50 6.96
N ASP A 656 -15.55 30.56 6.20
CA ASP A 656 -15.92 31.91 6.58
C ASP A 656 -17.35 32.20 6.11
N ASN A 657 -18.27 32.38 7.07
CA ASN A 657 -19.69 32.64 6.80
C ASN A 657 -20.01 34.15 6.66
N THR A 658 -18.99 34.99 6.52
CA THR A 658 -19.20 36.43 6.34
C THR A 658 -19.92 36.69 5.00
N GLU A 659 -21.12 37.28 5.10
CA GLU A 659 -21.98 37.56 3.94
C GLU A 659 -21.49 38.73 3.08
N ASP A 660 -20.49 39.48 3.53
CA ASP A 660 -19.97 40.65 2.82
C ASP A 660 -18.53 40.46 2.36
N MET A 661 -18.33 40.17 1.07
CA MET A 661 -17.01 40.34 0.45
C MET A 661 -16.92 41.72 -0.20
N LYS A 662 -16.23 42.65 0.47
CA LYS A 662 -15.47 43.66 -0.26
C LYS A 662 -14.41 42.89 -1.05
N PHE A 663 -14.54 42.84 -2.37
CA PHE A 663 -13.48 42.36 -3.26
C PHE A 663 -12.18 43.10 -2.89
N LEU A 664 -11.31 42.50 -2.09
CA LEU A 664 -9.98 43.04 -1.82
C LEU A 664 -9.21 42.90 -3.13
N SER A 665 -9.27 43.97 -3.93
CA SER A 665 -8.66 44.14 -5.24
C SER A 665 -7.13 44.14 -5.13
N LEU A 666 -6.54 42.98 -4.86
CA LEU A 666 -5.10 42.77 -4.92
C LEU A 666 -4.76 41.91 -6.15
N PRO A 667 -3.66 42.23 -6.87
CA PRO A 667 -3.30 41.53 -8.09
C PRO A 667 -2.78 40.12 -7.78
N LEU A 668 -3.35 39.10 -8.44
CA LEU A 668 -2.79 37.75 -8.42
C LEU A 668 -1.41 37.75 -9.09
N ILE A 669 -0.52 36.88 -8.60
CA ILE A 669 0.86 36.75 -9.09
C ILE A 669 1.18 35.33 -9.55
N HIS A 670 2.01 35.23 -10.58
CA HIS A 670 2.60 33.97 -11.04
C HIS A 670 4.03 34.24 -11.48
N ASN A 671 5.01 33.45 -11.02
CA ASN A 671 6.45 33.68 -11.26
C ASN A 671 6.90 35.14 -10.96
N LYS A 672 6.38 35.73 -9.87
CA LYS A 672 6.62 37.13 -9.46
C LYS A 672 6.12 38.20 -10.45
N LYS A 673 5.36 37.84 -11.48
CA LYS A 673 4.66 38.75 -12.39
C LYS A 673 3.19 38.85 -12.00
N SER A 674 2.58 40.02 -12.24
CA SER A 674 1.14 40.21 -12.05
C SER A 674 0.34 39.56 -13.17
N ILE A 675 -0.73 38.86 -12.80
CA ILE A 675 -1.72 38.28 -13.70
C ILE A 675 -2.65 39.40 -14.19
N LEU A 676 -2.89 39.45 -15.51
CA LEU A 676 -3.66 40.51 -16.15
C LEU A 676 -5.17 40.19 -16.24
N ASN A 677 -5.56 38.93 -16.07
CA ASN A 677 -6.94 38.44 -16.08
C ASN A 677 -7.35 37.77 -14.73
N PRO A 678 -7.18 38.44 -13.58
CA PRO A 678 -7.36 37.79 -12.28
C PRO A 678 -8.80 37.33 -12.01
N LYS A 679 -9.82 38.03 -12.54
CA LYS A 679 -11.24 37.68 -12.33
C LYS A 679 -11.59 36.40 -13.06
N GLU A 680 -11.23 36.31 -14.33
CA GLU A 680 -11.47 35.15 -15.19
C GLU A 680 -10.78 33.90 -14.63
N VAL A 681 -9.55 34.06 -14.12
CA VAL A 681 -8.82 32.96 -13.48
C VAL A 681 -9.53 32.47 -12.21
N LEU A 682 -10.02 33.37 -11.36
CA LEU A 682 -10.75 32.99 -10.14
C LEU A 682 -12.07 32.28 -10.45
N GLU A 683 -12.82 32.79 -11.43
CA GLU A 683 -14.06 32.18 -11.91
C GLU A 683 -13.82 30.80 -12.53
N GLU A 684 -12.74 30.64 -13.31
CA GLU A 684 -12.35 29.35 -13.90
C GLU A 684 -12.01 28.34 -12.79
N VAL A 685 -11.20 28.72 -11.79
CA VAL A 685 -10.87 27.88 -10.63
C VAL A 685 -12.14 27.46 -9.87
N PHE A 686 -13.04 28.40 -9.59
CA PHE A 686 -14.29 28.11 -8.90
C PHE A 686 -15.20 27.17 -9.70
N THR A 687 -15.28 27.39 -11.02
CA THR A 687 -16.05 26.53 -11.93
C THR A 687 -15.52 25.10 -11.92
N TRP A 688 -14.19 24.91 -11.93
CA TRP A 688 -13.58 23.58 -11.81
C TRP A 688 -13.95 22.89 -10.50
N ILE A 689 -13.84 23.59 -9.37
CA ILE A 689 -14.21 23.05 -8.05
C ILE A 689 -15.70 22.68 -8.01
N GLN A 690 -16.59 23.56 -8.46
CA GLN A 690 -18.03 23.34 -8.44
C GLN A 690 -18.50 22.24 -9.41
N SER A 691 -17.83 22.08 -10.55
CA SER A 691 -18.14 21.00 -11.51
C SER A 691 -17.93 19.60 -10.90
N GLY A 692 -17.04 19.51 -9.91
CA GLY A 692 -16.54 18.27 -9.33
C GLY A 692 -15.89 17.33 -10.35
N LYS A 693 -15.36 17.90 -11.43
CA LYS A 693 -14.53 17.25 -12.44
C LYS A 693 -13.10 17.80 -12.31
N SER A 694 -12.18 17.18 -13.04
CA SER A 694 -10.82 17.67 -13.26
C SER A 694 -10.51 17.65 -14.75
N GLU A 695 -9.40 18.29 -15.14
CA GLU A 695 -8.88 18.24 -16.51
C GLU A 695 -8.48 16.81 -16.90
N TYR A 696 -8.95 16.36 -18.08
CA TYR A 696 -8.54 15.10 -18.70
C TYR A 696 -7.64 15.38 -19.89
N VAL A 697 -6.59 14.57 -20.03
CA VAL A 697 -5.65 14.63 -21.15
C VAL A 697 -5.43 13.24 -21.70
N THR A 698 -5.40 13.14 -23.03
CA THR A 698 -5.19 11.89 -23.75
C THR A 698 -3.73 11.44 -23.66
N CYS A 699 -3.52 10.20 -23.23
CA CYS A 699 -2.20 9.57 -23.31
C CYS A 699 -1.85 9.25 -24.77
N TYR A 700 -0.70 9.70 -25.27
CA TYR A 700 -0.31 9.45 -26.67
C TYR A 700 0.18 8.02 -26.94
N ILE A 701 0.35 7.19 -25.89
CA ILE A 701 0.76 5.79 -26.03
C ILE A 701 -0.45 4.86 -26.07
N CYS A 702 -1.38 4.98 -25.10
CA CYS A 702 -2.56 4.11 -25.02
C CYS A 702 -3.85 4.75 -25.51
N CYS A 703 -3.84 6.02 -25.90
CA CYS A 703 -4.99 6.78 -26.40
C CYS A 703 -6.17 6.91 -25.41
N ASN A 704 -5.98 6.56 -24.13
CA ASN A 704 -6.99 6.77 -23.09
C ASN A 704 -6.94 8.20 -22.54
N ASP A 705 -8.13 8.78 -22.32
CA ASP A 705 -8.29 10.04 -21.59
C ASP A 705 -8.18 9.79 -20.10
N LEU A 706 -7.23 10.46 -19.46
CA LEU A 706 -6.94 10.29 -18.05
C LEU A 706 -6.86 11.64 -17.34
N PRO A 707 -7.18 11.70 -16.04
CA PRO A 707 -6.94 12.89 -15.23
C PRO A 707 -5.50 13.39 -15.36
N ARG A 708 -5.32 14.72 -15.40
CA ARG A 708 -4.02 15.37 -15.65
C ARG A 708 -2.92 14.94 -14.66
N ASP A 709 -3.25 14.61 -13.42
CA ASP A 709 -2.29 14.11 -12.40
C ASP A 709 -1.69 12.74 -12.75
N LYS A 710 -2.35 11.96 -13.61
CA LYS A 710 -1.89 10.66 -14.12
C LYS A 710 -1.07 10.76 -15.40
N ILE A 711 -0.92 11.96 -15.95
CA ILE A 711 -0.21 12.24 -17.20
C ILE A 711 1.10 12.99 -16.90
N ASN A 712 2.18 12.59 -17.55
CA ASN A 712 3.47 13.29 -17.50
C ASN A 712 4.00 13.58 -18.89
N LYS A 713 4.93 14.53 -18.97
CA LYS A 713 5.76 14.74 -20.15
C LYS A 713 6.62 13.50 -20.39
N THR A 714 6.64 13.03 -21.62
CA THR A 714 7.30 11.77 -21.99
C THR A 714 8.81 11.77 -21.75
N CYS A 715 9.51 12.88 -21.98
CA CYS A 715 10.97 12.96 -21.85
C CYS A 715 11.50 14.23 -21.18
N GLY A 716 10.69 15.29 -21.03
CA GLY A 716 11.09 16.55 -20.40
C GLY A 716 11.95 17.48 -21.28
N ASN A 717 12.16 17.14 -22.55
CA ASN A 717 12.82 18.02 -23.52
C ASN A 717 11.88 19.15 -23.95
N LYS A 718 12.39 20.40 -24.02
CA LYS A 718 11.58 21.61 -24.28
C LYS A 718 10.79 21.57 -25.60
N LEU A 719 11.31 20.87 -26.61
CA LEU A 719 10.68 20.75 -27.93
C LEU A 719 9.74 19.53 -28.05
N CYS A 720 9.67 18.67 -27.02
CA CYS A 720 8.81 17.49 -27.02
C CYS A 720 7.51 17.78 -26.26
N ASN A 721 6.41 17.90 -27.00
CA ASN A 721 5.09 18.19 -26.43
C ASN A 721 4.30 16.93 -26.07
N ALA A 722 4.83 15.73 -26.35
CA ALA A 722 4.12 14.47 -26.15
C ALA A 722 3.89 14.15 -24.66
N ASP A 723 2.64 13.85 -24.34
CA ASP A 723 2.12 13.51 -23.02
C ASP A 723 1.74 12.02 -22.97
N ALA A 724 2.09 11.34 -21.88
CA ALA A 724 1.75 9.94 -21.69
C ALA A 724 1.46 9.63 -20.22
N CYS A 725 0.62 8.62 -19.99
CA CYS A 725 0.26 8.22 -18.65
C CYS A 725 1.43 7.54 -17.92
N ILE A 726 1.41 7.65 -16.59
CA ILE A 726 2.43 7.07 -15.71
C ILE A 726 2.64 5.59 -16.03
N GLU A 727 1.59 4.80 -16.19
CA GLU A 727 1.69 3.37 -16.47
C GLU A 727 2.39 3.07 -17.80
N CYS A 728 2.08 3.81 -18.86
CA CYS A 728 2.73 3.61 -20.16
C CYS A 728 4.21 4.00 -20.12
N LEU A 729 4.55 5.10 -19.44
CA LEU A 729 5.95 5.51 -19.26
C LEU A 729 6.74 4.54 -18.39
N THR A 730 6.12 4.02 -17.32
CA THR A 730 6.69 2.96 -16.49
C THR A 730 6.98 1.73 -17.35
N LYS A 731 6.00 1.23 -18.10
CA LYS A 731 6.19 0.08 -19.00
C LYS A 731 7.29 0.33 -20.05
N TRP A 732 7.31 1.52 -20.66
CA TRP A 732 8.30 1.88 -21.68
C TRP A 732 9.73 1.90 -21.13
N TYR A 733 9.97 2.67 -20.06
CA TYR A 733 11.33 2.84 -19.53
C TYR A 733 11.79 1.65 -18.68
N GLN A 734 10.89 0.92 -18.01
CA GLN A 734 11.23 -0.29 -17.24
C GLN A 734 11.36 -1.55 -18.10
N ALA A 735 11.06 -1.48 -19.40
CA ALA A 735 11.34 -2.57 -20.32
C ALA A 735 12.85 -2.94 -20.34
N VAL A 736 13.72 -1.98 -19.99
CA VAL A 736 15.16 -2.21 -19.85
C VAL A 736 15.49 -2.49 -18.39
N LYS A 737 15.94 -3.70 -18.08
CA LYS A 737 16.32 -4.14 -16.74
C LYS A 737 17.61 -4.97 -16.76
N PRO A 738 18.37 -5.03 -15.65
CA PRO A 738 19.52 -5.92 -15.55
C PRO A 738 19.15 -7.37 -15.87
N GLY A 739 20.01 -8.06 -16.60
CA GLY A 739 19.84 -9.44 -17.05
C GLY A 739 18.97 -9.60 -18.29
N SER A 740 18.39 -8.52 -18.83
CA SER A 740 17.52 -8.56 -20.01
C SER A 740 18.15 -7.89 -21.22
N ILE A 741 17.51 -8.07 -22.37
CA ILE A 741 17.86 -7.38 -23.62
C ILE A 741 17.66 -5.86 -23.49
N VAL A 742 18.62 -5.10 -24.01
CA VAL A 742 18.59 -3.65 -24.05
C VAL A 742 18.22 -3.21 -25.46
N LEU A 743 17.01 -2.70 -25.61
CA LEU A 743 16.60 -2.02 -26.83
C LEU A 743 16.85 -0.52 -26.67
N VAL A 744 17.68 0.04 -27.54
CA VAL A 744 18.04 1.47 -27.53
C VAL A 744 16.80 2.37 -27.57
N ALA A 745 15.75 1.95 -28.29
CA ALA A 745 14.49 2.68 -28.36
C ALA A 745 13.86 2.92 -26.97
N HIS A 746 13.98 1.98 -26.03
CA HIS A 746 13.45 2.11 -24.66
C HIS A 746 14.32 2.99 -23.75
N LEU A 747 15.55 3.32 -24.16
CA LEU A 747 16.40 4.33 -23.49
C LEU A 747 16.11 5.75 -23.98
N LEU A 748 15.35 5.89 -25.07
CA LEU A 748 14.99 7.15 -25.70
C LEU A 748 13.51 7.46 -25.50
N CYS A 749 13.14 8.72 -25.74
CA CYS A 749 11.74 9.11 -25.78
C CYS A 749 10.99 8.31 -26.86
N PRO A 750 9.79 7.76 -26.59
CA PRO A 750 9.02 7.02 -27.59
C PRO A 750 8.66 7.87 -28.82
N PHE A 751 8.53 9.19 -28.66
CA PHE A 751 8.11 10.12 -29.69
C PHE A 751 9.28 10.85 -30.34
N CYS A 752 9.96 11.75 -29.61
CA CYS A 752 11.01 12.59 -30.22
C CYS A 752 12.36 11.88 -30.42
N LYS A 753 12.48 10.62 -29.95
CA LYS A 753 13.72 9.80 -30.00
C LYS A 753 14.96 10.46 -29.40
N GLN A 754 14.80 11.55 -28.66
CA GLN A 754 15.88 12.18 -27.90
C GLN A 754 16.02 11.51 -26.54
N ALA A 755 17.22 11.59 -25.97
CA ALA A 755 17.47 11.14 -24.61
C ALA A 755 16.55 11.89 -23.63
N PRO A 756 15.86 11.18 -22.72
CA PRO A 756 15.05 11.84 -21.70
C PRO A 756 15.93 12.64 -20.73
N SER A 757 15.34 13.69 -20.16
CA SER A 757 15.96 14.41 -19.05
C SER A 757 16.22 13.46 -17.89
N GLY A 758 17.33 13.67 -17.17
CA GLY A 758 17.73 12.83 -16.04
C GLY A 758 16.64 12.72 -14.96
N LYS A 759 15.81 13.76 -14.78
CA LYS A 759 14.65 13.73 -13.87
C LYS A 759 13.59 12.71 -14.28
N ILE A 760 13.23 12.67 -15.56
CA ILE A 760 12.23 11.73 -16.07
C ILE A 760 12.78 10.30 -16.02
N LEU A 761 14.01 10.06 -16.49
CA LEU A 761 14.56 8.72 -16.47
C LEU A 761 14.76 8.21 -15.04
N LYS A 762 15.27 9.03 -14.10
CA LYS A 762 15.43 8.65 -12.69
C LYS A 762 14.09 8.25 -12.04
N ARG A 763 13.00 8.90 -12.44
CA ARG A 763 11.64 8.61 -11.92
C ARG A 763 11.13 7.24 -12.34
N TYR A 764 11.39 6.82 -13.58
CA TYR A 764 10.82 5.58 -14.12
C TYR A 764 11.80 4.40 -14.12
N ASN A 765 13.10 4.67 -14.30
CA ASN A 765 14.16 3.68 -14.31
C ASN A 765 15.50 4.29 -13.82
N LYS A 766 15.69 4.33 -12.50
CA LYS A 766 16.91 4.85 -11.84
C LYS A 766 18.17 4.11 -12.29
N GLN A 767 18.07 2.80 -12.49
CA GLN A 767 19.20 1.96 -12.89
C GLN A 767 19.68 2.33 -14.31
N ALA A 768 18.77 2.62 -15.26
CA ALA A 768 19.13 2.95 -16.64
C ALA A 768 19.88 4.29 -16.79
N CYS A 769 19.93 5.12 -15.74
CA CYS A 769 20.66 6.38 -15.75
C CYS A 769 22.18 6.19 -15.93
N THR A 770 22.72 5.01 -15.58
CA THR A 770 24.14 4.67 -15.76
C THR A 770 24.50 4.40 -17.22
N ILE A 771 23.53 3.97 -18.03
CA ILE A 771 23.69 3.66 -19.45
C ILE A 771 23.83 4.94 -20.27
N LEU A 772 22.93 5.93 -20.06
CA LEU A 772 22.97 7.18 -20.84
C LEU A 772 24.19 8.08 -20.59
N LYS A 773 24.90 7.89 -19.45
CA LYS A 773 26.12 8.64 -19.15
C LYS A 773 27.39 8.03 -19.77
N SER A 774 27.36 6.75 -20.12
CA SER A 774 28.55 5.99 -20.54
C SER A 774 28.71 5.87 -22.07
N ASP A 775 27.63 6.01 -22.85
CA ASP A 775 27.64 5.64 -24.28
C ASP A 775 27.55 6.82 -25.26
N LYS A 776 28.07 8.00 -24.91
CA LYS A 776 28.28 9.05 -25.94
C LYS A 776 29.41 8.72 -26.92
N GLU A 777 30.21 7.68 -26.68
CA GLU A 777 31.41 7.39 -27.48
C GLU A 777 31.57 5.96 -28.01
N ASN A 778 30.65 5.01 -27.75
CA ASN A 778 30.77 3.66 -28.32
C ASN A 778 29.53 3.30 -29.17
N GLY A 779 29.72 3.30 -30.48
CA GLY A 779 28.72 2.94 -31.48
C GLY A 779 28.09 1.58 -31.18
N ILE A 780 26.78 1.59 -30.95
CA ILE A 780 25.95 0.39 -30.88
C ILE A 780 25.89 -0.20 -32.29
N ASP A 781 26.44 -1.39 -32.44
CA ASP A 781 26.52 -2.15 -33.68
C ASP A 781 25.13 -2.67 -34.06
N GLU A 782 24.66 -2.28 -35.25
CA GLU A 782 23.33 -2.65 -35.74
C GLU A 782 23.16 -4.15 -35.99
N HIS A 783 24.26 -4.91 -36.10
CA HIS A 783 24.27 -6.35 -36.30
C HIS A 783 24.18 -7.15 -34.99
N TRP A 784 24.05 -6.50 -33.82
CA TRP A 784 23.99 -7.19 -32.53
C TRP A 784 22.77 -6.79 -31.71
N TYR A 785 22.27 -7.76 -30.94
CA TYR A 785 21.44 -7.54 -29.77
C TYR A 785 22.35 -7.39 -28.54
N TYR A 786 22.01 -6.43 -27.69
CA TYR A 786 22.78 -6.11 -26.49
C TYR A 786 22.02 -6.55 -25.24
N GLY A 787 22.73 -7.10 -24.27
CA GLY A 787 22.20 -7.48 -22.97
C GLY A 787 22.77 -6.60 -21.86
N TRP A 788 22.00 -6.38 -20.81
CA TRP A 788 22.49 -5.71 -19.59
C TRP A 788 23.02 -6.75 -18.63
N CYS A 789 24.33 -6.79 -18.41
CA CYS A 789 24.94 -7.79 -17.55
C CYS A 789 24.58 -7.58 -16.07
N ILE A 790 24.12 -8.63 -15.36
CA ILE A 790 23.81 -8.57 -13.92
C ILE A 790 25.04 -8.43 -13.02
N ASP A 791 26.22 -8.83 -13.47
CA ASP A 791 27.44 -8.81 -12.66
C ASP A 791 28.16 -7.46 -12.76
N CYS A 792 28.46 -7.01 -13.97
CA CYS A 792 29.18 -5.76 -14.18
C CYS A 792 28.29 -4.54 -14.40
N TYR A 793 26.97 -4.71 -14.51
CA TYR A 793 25.98 -3.66 -14.78
C TYR A 793 26.24 -2.83 -16.06
N LYS A 794 27.03 -3.34 -17.00
CA LYS A 794 27.30 -2.72 -18.31
C LYS A 794 26.45 -3.35 -19.41
N VAL A 795 26.20 -2.57 -20.46
CA VAL A 795 25.57 -3.04 -21.70
C VAL A 795 26.63 -3.69 -22.58
N LYS A 796 26.40 -4.95 -22.98
CA LYS A 796 27.38 -5.77 -23.74
C LYS A 796 26.69 -6.52 -24.87
N LYS A 797 27.45 -6.85 -25.92
CA LYS A 797 26.98 -7.69 -27.03
C LYS A 797 26.49 -9.03 -26.46
N ALA A 798 25.29 -9.44 -26.82
CA ALA A 798 24.67 -10.67 -26.33
C ALA A 798 24.47 -11.69 -27.46
N GLN A 799 23.92 -11.27 -28.59
CA GLN A 799 23.66 -12.16 -29.72
C GLN A 799 23.75 -11.41 -31.04
N GLU A 800 24.39 -12.01 -32.05
CA GLU A 800 24.46 -11.48 -33.40
C GLU A 800 23.12 -11.65 -34.14
N LYS A 801 22.74 -10.67 -34.95
CA LYS A 801 21.55 -10.68 -35.81
C LYS A 801 21.87 -11.46 -37.08
N ILE A 802 21.59 -12.76 -37.07
CA ILE A 802 21.77 -13.63 -38.23
C ILE A 802 20.50 -13.57 -39.10
N CYS A 803 20.65 -13.22 -40.37
CA CYS A 803 19.53 -13.18 -41.32
C CYS A 803 19.06 -14.61 -41.63
N GLY A 804 17.83 -14.98 -41.25
CA GLY A 804 17.22 -16.28 -41.60
C GLY A 804 16.60 -17.08 -40.44
N ILE A 805 16.76 -16.65 -39.19
CA ILE A 805 15.99 -17.15 -38.05
C ILE A 805 14.81 -16.19 -37.88
N ASP A 806 13.58 -16.71 -37.75
CA ASP A 806 12.34 -15.95 -37.60
C ASP A 806 12.58 -14.68 -36.77
N GLY A 807 12.27 -13.50 -37.33
CA GLY A 807 12.68 -12.15 -36.88
C GLY A 807 12.21 -11.70 -35.49
N ASN A 808 12.16 -12.61 -34.53
CA ASN A 808 11.83 -12.44 -33.14
C ASN A 808 13.05 -11.97 -32.36
N ILE A 809 12.82 -10.97 -31.50
CA ILE A 809 13.80 -10.44 -30.58
C ILE A 809 14.14 -11.53 -29.55
N PRO A 810 15.42 -11.87 -29.31
CA PRO A 810 15.79 -12.91 -28.37
C PRO A 810 15.43 -12.52 -26.94
N VAL A 811 14.82 -13.46 -26.21
CA VAL A 811 14.47 -13.27 -24.80
C VAL A 811 15.66 -13.65 -23.95
N LEU A 812 16.29 -12.65 -23.32
CA LEU A 812 17.39 -12.84 -22.38
C LEU A 812 16.87 -12.78 -20.94
N THR A 813 17.22 -13.80 -20.15
CA THR A 813 17.00 -13.85 -18.69
C THR A 813 18.33 -14.09 -18.00
N ASP A 814 18.60 -13.32 -16.94
CA ASP A 814 19.85 -13.40 -16.16
C ASP A 814 21.13 -13.32 -17.00
N PHE A 815 21.12 -12.45 -18.03
CA PHE A 815 22.27 -12.26 -18.90
C PHE A 815 23.54 -11.87 -18.13
N VAL A 816 24.61 -12.62 -18.38
CA VAL A 816 25.97 -12.38 -17.91
C VAL A 816 26.86 -12.30 -19.14
N CYS A 817 27.64 -11.22 -19.29
CA CYS A 817 28.51 -11.07 -20.44
C CYS A 817 29.69 -12.05 -20.39
N ASP A 818 30.28 -12.35 -21.54
CA ASP A 818 31.40 -13.29 -21.65
C ASP A 818 32.54 -12.97 -20.68
N ASP A 819 32.91 -11.69 -20.55
CA ASP A 819 33.91 -11.22 -19.57
C ASP A 819 33.61 -11.72 -18.15
N CYS A 820 32.35 -11.64 -17.71
CA CYS A 820 31.92 -12.05 -16.38
C CYS A 820 31.77 -13.58 -16.27
N VAL A 821 31.40 -14.27 -17.36
CA VAL A 821 31.38 -15.74 -17.41
C VAL A 821 32.80 -16.31 -17.31
N GLU A 822 33.78 -15.70 -17.97
CA GLU A 822 35.18 -16.11 -17.87
C GLU A 822 35.72 -15.90 -16.45
N ILE A 823 35.40 -14.77 -15.81
CA ILE A 823 35.72 -14.52 -14.39
C ILE A 823 35.07 -15.60 -13.47
N ARG A 824 33.86 -16.07 -13.79
CA ARG A 824 33.20 -17.16 -13.04
C ARG A 824 33.86 -18.53 -13.24
N LYS A 825 34.46 -18.78 -14.40
CA LYS A 825 35.11 -20.06 -14.77
C LYS A 825 36.54 -20.18 -14.26
N SER A 826 37.21 -19.07 -13.92
CA SER A 826 38.48 -19.14 -13.21
C SER A 826 38.30 -19.86 -11.86
N PRO A 827 39.18 -20.82 -11.49
CA PRO A 827 39.13 -21.46 -10.18
C PRO A 827 39.11 -20.36 -9.11
N LYS A 828 38.18 -20.46 -8.16
CA LYS A 828 38.21 -19.65 -6.94
C LYS A 828 39.51 -19.98 -6.18
N THR A 829 40.60 -19.33 -6.56
CA THR A 829 41.65 -18.99 -5.61
C THR A 829 40.92 -18.23 -4.52
N THR A 830 40.96 -18.74 -3.29
CA THR A 830 40.63 -17.95 -2.11
C THR A 830 41.28 -16.59 -2.30
N ASP A 831 40.46 -15.56 -2.51
CA ASP A 831 40.87 -14.24 -2.99
C ASP A 831 41.61 -13.55 -1.83
N ILE A 832 42.84 -14.00 -1.60
CA ILE A 832 43.76 -13.53 -0.58
C ILE A 832 44.68 -12.53 -1.28
N LYS A 833 44.58 -11.27 -0.90
CA LYS A 833 45.47 -10.21 -1.38
C LYS A 833 46.34 -9.75 -0.22
N TYR A 834 47.58 -9.40 -0.54
CA TYR A 834 48.55 -8.93 0.44
C TYR A 834 48.49 -7.41 0.53
N CYS A 835 48.48 -6.88 1.77
CA CYS A 835 48.42 -5.45 1.99
C CYS A 835 49.65 -4.73 1.40
N PRO A 836 49.47 -3.71 0.52
CA PRO A 836 50.56 -2.92 -0.04
C PRO A 836 51.06 -1.80 0.90
N GLY A 837 50.42 -1.62 2.07
CA GLY A 837 50.77 -0.63 3.09
C GLY A 837 52.21 -0.77 3.58
N ILE A 838 52.81 0.33 4.05
CA ILE A 838 54.11 0.31 4.72
C ILE A 838 53.85 0.40 6.22
N ASN A 839 54.45 -0.50 7.01
CA ASN A 839 54.37 -0.41 8.46
C ASN A 839 55.28 0.74 8.94
N GLU A 840 54.69 1.73 9.60
CA GLU A 840 55.43 2.92 10.05
C GLU A 840 56.55 2.61 11.06
N ASN A 841 56.43 1.52 11.82
CA ASN A 841 57.41 1.12 12.83
C ASN A 841 58.60 0.36 12.26
N THR A 842 58.39 -0.45 11.21
CA THR A 842 59.47 -1.28 10.61
C THR A 842 59.97 -0.74 9.27
N LYS A 843 59.26 0.23 8.66
CA LYS A 843 59.49 0.75 7.30
C LYS A 843 59.49 -0.33 6.20
N GLU A 844 58.92 -1.49 6.47
CA GLU A 844 58.77 -2.60 5.54
C GLU A 844 57.31 -2.69 5.03
N VAL A 845 57.13 -3.35 3.89
CA VAL A 845 55.78 -3.62 3.34
C VAL A 845 55.03 -4.52 4.31
N CYS A 846 53.82 -4.11 4.70
CA CYS A 846 52.95 -4.76 5.66
C CYS A 846 52.70 -6.23 5.29
N GLY A 847 52.33 -6.50 4.03
CA GLY A 847 52.29 -7.87 3.49
C GLY A 847 51.28 -8.80 4.17
N VAL A 848 50.37 -8.28 5.00
CA VAL A 848 49.34 -9.11 5.66
C VAL A 848 48.36 -9.65 4.63
N ALA A 849 48.13 -10.96 4.69
CA ALA A 849 47.14 -11.66 3.88
C ALA A 849 45.72 -11.27 4.32
N ILE A 850 44.97 -10.63 3.43
CA ILE A 850 43.60 -10.18 3.68
C ILE A 850 42.68 -10.94 2.73
N SER A 851 41.63 -11.56 3.29
CA SER A 851 40.55 -12.19 2.53
C SER A 851 39.27 -11.37 2.65
N LYS A 852 38.69 -10.98 1.52
CA LYS A 852 37.43 -10.22 1.51
C LYS A 852 36.23 -11.16 1.58
N LYS A 853 35.32 -10.96 2.55
CA LYS A 853 34.07 -11.75 2.73
C LYS A 853 32.80 -11.07 2.18
N GLY A 854 32.95 -9.98 1.42
CA GLY A 854 31.85 -9.17 0.87
C GLY A 854 32.07 -7.66 1.10
N GLY A 855 31.13 -6.81 0.70
CA GLY A 855 31.13 -5.36 0.99
C GLY A 855 32.02 -4.50 0.08
N CYS A 856 32.33 -3.28 0.54
CA CYS A 856 33.03 -2.25 -0.24
C CYS A 856 34.42 -2.70 -0.75
N ASN A 857 34.86 -2.20 -1.91
CA ASN A 857 36.21 -2.40 -2.48
C ASN A 857 37.28 -1.50 -1.84
N HIS A 858 36.89 -0.65 -0.89
CA HIS A 858 37.79 0.06 0.01
C HIS A 858 38.20 -0.87 1.17
N ILE A 859 39.49 -1.15 1.30
CA ILE A 859 40.06 -1.97 2.38
C ILE A 859 40.90 -1.11 3.30
N GLU A 860 40.59 -1.17 4.58
CA GLU A 860 41.43 -0.64 5.65
C GLU A 860 42.17 -1.80 6.31
N CYS A 861 43.50 -1.75 6.30
CA CYS A 861 44.32 -2.79 6.92
C CYS A 861 44.50 -2.49 8.41
N THR A 862 43.99 -3.35 9.30
CA THR A 862 44.13 -3.16 10.75
C THR A 862 45.57 -3.28 11.28
N ALA A 863 46.51 -3.81 10.48
CA ALA A 863 47.90 -4.00 10.90
C ALA A 863 48.81 -2.78 10.60
N CYS A 864 48.46 -1.96 9.62
CA CYS A 864 49.25 -0.77 9.23
C CYS A 864 48.40 0.49 8.97
N ASN A 865 47.08 0.41 9.18
CA ASN A 865 46.08 1.45 8.96
C ASN A 865 46.06 2.06 7.55
N SER A 866 46.66 1.41 6.55
CA SER A 866 46.61 1.90 5.18
C SER A 866 45.24 1.65 4.55
N HIS A 867 44.71 2.66 3.85
CA HIS A 867 43.51 2.58 3.02
C HIS A 867 43.88 2.29 1.56
N TRP A 868 43.43 1.16 1.02
CA TRP A 868 43.82 0.70 -0.31
C TRP A 868 42.68 -0.01 -1.06
N CYS A 869 42.74 0.04 -2.39
CA CYS A 869 41.68 -0.49 -3.25
C CYS A 869 41.86 -2.00 -3.47
N TRP A 870 40.84 -2.80 -3.14
CA TRP A 870 40.86 -4.25 -3.33
C TRP A 870 41.14 -4.65 -4.77
N LEU A 871 40.59 -3.91 -5.74
CA LEU A 871 40.72 -4.23 -7.17
C LEU A 871 42.12 -3.90 -7.69
N CYS A 872 42.68 -2.75 -7.30
CA CYS A 872 43.95 -2.24 -7.82
C CYS A 872 45.19 -2.66 -7.01
N VAL A 873 45.03 -3.09 -5.76
CA VAL A 873 46.14 -3.39 -4.82
C VAL A 873 47.11 -2.19 -4.67
N LYS A 874 46.54 -0.98 -4.56
CA LYS A 874 47.29 0.28 -4.40
C LYS A 874 46.67 1.15 -3.33
N ILE A 875 47.54 1.89 -2.64
CA ILE A 875 47.19 2.86 -1.60
C ILE A 875 46.74 4.14 -2.28
N TYR A 876 45.59 4.67 -1.87
CA TYR A 876 45.08 5.96 -2.34
C TYR A 876 44.77 6.94 -1.19
N GLY A 877 44.89 6.49 0.06
CA GLY A 877 44.56 7.31 1.23
C GLY A 877 43.11 7.80 1.18
N ASP A 878 42.91 9.07 1.50
CA ASP A 878 41.58 9.71 1.56
C ASP A 878 40.86 9.79 0.21
N PHE A 879 41.60 9.72 -0.91
CA PHE A 879 41.04 9.81 -2.27
C PHE A 879 40.52 8.46 -2.80
N ILE A 880 40.47 7.43 -1.96
CA ILE A 880 40.09 6.09 -2.39
C ILE A 880 38.67 6.01 -2.97
N TYR A 881 37.72 6.77 -2.43
CA TYR A 881 36.35 6.80 -2.96
C TYR A 881 36.26 7.53 -4.30
N GLU A 882 37.05 8.59 -4.51
CA GLU A 882 37.16 9.25 -5.82
C GLU A 882 37.73 8.29 -6.86
N HIS A 883 38.80 7.55 -6.50
CA HIS A 883 39.36 6.51 -7.35
C HIS A 883 38.35 5.40 -7.66
N LEU A 884 37.65 4.86 -6.66
CA LEU A 884 36.64 3.81 -6.85
C LEU A 884 35.53 4.28 -7.80
N THR A 885 35.11 5.55 -7.68
CA THR A 885 34.11 6.14 -8.57
C THR A 885 34.65 6.35 -9.98
N ALA A 886 35.85 6.93 -10.11
CA ALA A 886 36.43 7.30 -11.39
C ALA A 886 36.94 6.09 -12.20
N ALA A 887 37.58 5.12 -11.53
CA ALA A 887 38.21 3.96 -12.17
C ALA A 887 37.31 2.72 -12.23
N HIS A 888 36.40 2.54 -11.25
CA HIS A 888 35.60 1.32 -11.13
C HIS A 888 34.08 1.55 -11.20
N GLY A 889 33.62 2.80 -11.12
CA GLY A 889 32.21 3.18 -11.32
C GLY A 889 31.26 2.82 -10.17
N ASN A 890 31.72 2.09 -9.15
CA ASN A 890 30.97 1.77 -7.93
C ASN A 890 31.91 1.44 -6.76
N TYR A 891 31.34 1.32 -5.56
CA TYR A 891 32.07 0.96 -4.35
C TYR A 891 32.01 -0.54 -4.01
N GLY A 892 31.20 -1.35 -4.69
CA GLY A 892 31.08 -2.79 -4.42
C GLY A 892 30.14 -3.17 -3.26
N LEU A 893 29.21 -2.31 -2.86
CA LEU A 893 28.13 -2.69 -1.95
C LEU A 893 27.04 -3.46 -2.73
N GLN A 894 26.78 -4.71 -2.33
CA GLN A 894 25.50 -5.36 -2.62
C GLN A 894 24.47 -4.70 -1.70
N ASP A 895 23.59 -3.89 -2.25
CA ASP A 895 22.46 -3.34 -1.49
C ASP A 895 21.44 -4.47 -1.31
N ASN A 896 21.44 -5.07 -0.12
CA ASN A 896 20.21 -5.62 0.42
C ASN A 896 19.24 -4.44 0.56
N ASP A 897 18.01 -4.64 0.08
CA ASP A 897 16.89 -3.75 0.32
C ASP A 897 16.85 -3.33 1.79
N ASP A 898 17.06 -2.04 2.05
CA ASP A 898 16.48 -1.32 3.17
C ASP A 898 16.28 0.12 2.70
N GLY A 899 15.01 0.51 2.59
CA GLY A 899 14.61 1.88 2.36
C GLY A 899 14.90 2.71 3.61
N ASP A 900 15.46 3.89 3.41
CA ASP A 900 14.91 5.16 3.88
C ASP A 900 15.87 6.28 3.44
N ASP A 901 15.39 7.52 3.61
CA ASP A 901 15.97 8.82 3.25
C ASP A 901 15.74 9.34 1.83
N TYR A 902 14.57 9.97 1.66
CA TYR A 902 14.38 11.05 0.69
C TYR A 902 14.33 12.40 1.42
N ASP A 903 15.43 13.13 1.42
CA ASP A 903 15.42 14.59 1.42
C ASP A 903 15.26 15.06 -0.04
N TYR A 904 14.16 15.78 -0.33
CA TYR A 904 14.06 16.97 -1.21
C TYR A 904 12.61 17.43 -1.39
#